data_AF-A0A6C0DQB6-F1
#
_entry.id   AF-A0A6C0DQB6-F1
#
_cell.length_a   1.000
_cell.length_b   1.000
_cell.length_c   1.000
_cell.angle_alpha   90.00
_cell.angle_beta   90.00
_cell.angle_gamma   90.00
#
_symmetry.space_group_name_H-M   'P 1'
#
loop_
_entity.id
_entity.type
_entity.pdbx_description
1 polymer ?
#
loop_
_entity_poly.entity_id
_entity_poly.type
_entity_poly.pdbx_seq_one_letter_code
_entity_poly.pdbx_strand_id
1 'polypeptide(L)'
;MDLTQSKLLREEWESIETPVSIQEKQILKLMMDGFNNVSISTNYTQSMFSVIKVEKTPDIEFYLYQKYFAEPITSHISKSPIQLNYSLRDEGGALRRLKSADAIRLQNMDNNVQRNKETIFEFVLIELCGNLIKNINKNKEKTGYYVYTLSQLKKTSITNINIYVTQFVDYLIEISGKKIDACAIVSHAYEIIEKNPYVFKYEDIKLYPHQKQLYSIFNKTDAESIQQPKLVLYTAPTGTGKTISPIGLLDGYRVIFVCVARHIGLALAKAAISMEKKVAFAFGCETASDIRLHYFAAVNFTKNKRSGGIGKVDNSEGSKVELMICDVHSYITAMHYMLAFNSDRNKIITYWDEPTIAMDYETHFLHETIHRNWSKNLIPNMVLSCATLPKEEEIQSVIDDFREKFDNATVQTITSFDCKKSIPILNKDGFCVLPHMLYPDFQDLQQCVEYCNNNRTLLRYFDLREILRFITYINEHNTVAQDYLVENYFHGESIANITMDSIKIYYLMLLKNISKMRWDIIHNYMVGSQKRKFQPNIKKMQSLDSSITKTSATQDGGNKLTRTNSVSITTSLKASNVPTATAVNNAASANPATTGILITTIDAYTLTDGPTIFLTEDVKKIGLFYVQQSNISTTVFQHILHKITRNNDVVKRIEILESQLAEKQEKTFDDTSKAHKSSSLISNSKADRGTGLSGGGESTRLTKESEKLLGEINQLRSEIMNVSLDPMYIPNSKPHQEIWAPGGAIHKDAFVASIDEETAKQIMTIDIENNLKVLLMLGIGMFLEKANIAYMELMKKLATEQRLFIIIASSDYIYGTNYNFTHGFIGKDLVNMTQNKIMQCLGRIGRNRIQQEYTARFRDDNMIRVLFQNTHPENNREAVNMCALFSTDAEDRA
;
A
#
# COMPACT_ATOMS: atom_id res chain seq x y z
N MET A 1 2.89 15.33 -12.87
CA MET A 1 1.82 15.43 -11.85
C MET A 1 1.46 16.89 -11.64
N ASP A 2 0.19 17.28 -11.41
CA ASP A 2 -0.12 18.67 -11.04
C ASP A 2 0.10 18.86 -9.53
N LEU A 3 1.13 19.63 -9.20
CA LEU A 3 1.55 19.96 -7.83
C LEU A 3 1.03 21.34 -7.39
N THR A 4 0.35 22.07 -8.30
CA THR A 4 -0.32 23.32 -7.96
C THR A 4 -1.68 23.01 -7.33
N GLN A 5 -1.94 23.53 -6.14
CA GLN A 5 -3.18 23.24 -5.42
C GLN A 5 -4.06 24.50 -5.35
N SER A 6 -5.28 24.37 -5.86
CA SER A 6 -6.40 25.29 -5.66
C SER A 6 -7.16 25.06 -4.33
N LYS A 7 -8.17 25.88 -4.08
CA LYS A 7 -9.10 25.73 -2.93
C LYS A 7 -9.93 24.44 -3.06
N LEU A 8 -10.43 23.96 -1.92
CA LEU A 8 -11.25 22.74 -1.86
C LEU A 8 -12.55 22.86 -2.65
N LEU A 9 -12.87 21.80 -3.39
CA LEU A 9 -14.14 21.63 -4.07
C LEU A 9 -15.23 21.19 -3.08
N ARG A 10 -16.49 21.39 -3.46
CA ARG A 10 -17.65 20.98 -2.65
C ARG A 10 -17.66 19.47 -2.38
N GLU A 11 -17.37 18.65 -3.38
CA GLU A 11 -17.35 17.19 -3.24
C GLU A 11 -16.24 16.73 -2.28
N GLU A 12 -15.08 17.40 -2.30
CA GLU A 12 -13.99 17.13 -1.37
C GLU A 12 -14.42 17.44 0.08
N TRP A 13 -15.13 18.56 0.28
CA TRP A 13 -15.70 18.93 1.58
C TRP A 13 -16.74 17.92 2.09
N GLU A 14 -17.65 17.47 1.22
CA GLU A 14 -18.64 16.45 1.59
C GLU A 14 -17.97 15.09 1.90
N SER A 15 -16.85 14.77 1.23
CA SER A 15 -16.14 13.50 1.45
C SER A 15 -15.45 13.40 2.81
N ILE A 16 -14.94 14.51 3.34
CA ILE A 16 -14.24 14.55 4.64
C ILE A 16 -15.21 14.49 5.81
N GLU A 17 -16.48 14.85 5.61
CA GLU A 17 -17.55 14.75 6.61
C GLU A 17 -18.09 13.31 6.76
N THR A 18 -17.78 12.44 5.80
CA THR A 18 -18.18 11.03 5.89
C THR A 18 -17.34 10.32 6.97
N PRO A 19 -17.96 9.69 7.99
CA PRO A 19 -17.21 9.04 9.06
C PRO A 19 -16.38 7.86 8.54
N VAL A 20 -15.21 7.66 9.15
CA VAL A 20 -14.39 6.46 8.90
C VAL A 20 -15.05 5.19 9.45
N SER A 21 -14.55 4.02 9.02
CA SER A 21 -15.04 2.73 9.51
C SER A 21 -14.81 2.55 11.02
N ILE A 22 -15.57 1.66 11.66
CA ILE A 22 -15.42 1.35 13.10
C ILE A 22 -14.00 0.83 13.41
N GLN A 23 -13.46 -0.01 12.53
CA GLN A 23 -12.11 -0.57 12.67
C GLN A 23 -11.05 0.55 12.59
N GLU A 24 -11.18 1.45 11.63
CA GLU A 24 -10.30 2.60 11.50
C GLU A 24 -10.41 3.51 12.73
N LYS A 25 -11.63 3.78 13.22
CA LYS A 25 -11.85 4.55 14.45
C LYS A 25 -11.16 3.93 15.67
N GLN A 26 -11.11 2.61 15.78
CA GLN A 26 -10.36 1.91 16.83
C GLN A 26 -8.85 2.17 16.72
N ILE A 27 -8.28 2.15 15.51
CA ILE A 27 -6.87 2.51 15.27
C ILE A 27 -6.60 3.96 15.62
N LEU A 28 -7.47 4.89 15.20
CA LEU A 28 -7.31 6.32 15.50
C LEU A 28 -7.36 6.59 17.01
N LYS A 29 -8.26 5.91 17.73
CA LYS A 29 -8.31 5.97 19.19
C LYS A 29 -7.03 5.45 19.83
N LEU A 30 -6.49 4.33 19.35
CA LEU A 30 -5.20 3.80 19.81
C LEU A 30 -4.06 4.80 19.60
N MET A 31 -4.06 5.58 18.50
CA MET A 31 -3.05 6.60 18.25
C MET A 31 -3.13 7.76 19.26
N MET A 32 -4.34 8.21 19.60
CA MET A 32 -4.56 9.27 20.60
C MET A 32 -4.17 8.78 22.00
N ASP A 33 -4.75 7.67 22.45
CA ASP A 33 -4.44 7.07 23.76
C ASP A 33 -2.94 6.71 23.87
N GLY A 34 -2.34 6.36 22.73
CA GLY A 34 -0.95 6.00 22.56
C GLY A 34 0.04 7.15 22.77
N PHE A 35 -0.38 8.41 22.63
CA PHE A 35 0.46 9.56 22.97
C PHE A 35 0.78 9.55 24.46
N ASN A 36 -0.23 9.31 25.30
CA ASN A 36 -0.10 9.24 26.76
C ASN A 36 0.47 7.90 27.24
N ASN A 37 0.19 6.80 26.55
CA ASN A 37 0.69 5.47 26.88
C ASN A 37 1.24 4.74 25.64
N VAL A 38 2.54 4.90 25.39
CA VAL A 38 3.22 4.28 24.24
C VAL A 38 3.22 2.74 24.25
N SER A 39 2.97 2.12 25.40
CA SER A 39 2.91 0.67 25.57
C SER A 39 1.51 0.10 25.40
N ILE A 40 0.53 0.92 24.99
CA ILE A 40 -0.84 0.46 24.78
C ILE A 40 -0.91 -0.66 23.73
N SER A 41 -1.67 -1.70 24.06
CA SER A 41 -2.02 -2.80 23.18
C SER A 41 -3.48 -3.17 23.41
N THR A 42 -4.19 -3.50 22.34
CA THR A 42 -5.61 -3.87 22.39
C THR A 42 -5.87 -5.10 21.54
N ASN A 43 -6.76 -5.96 22.02
CA ASN A 43 -7.22 -7.12 21.27
C ASN A 43 -8.73 -7.23 21.41
N TYR A 44 -9.44 -7.20 20.28
CA TYR A 44 -10.90 -7.25 20.24
C TYR A 44 -11.45 -8.66 20.09
N THR A 45 -10.58 -9.68 20.12
CA THR A 45 -10.98 -11.08 20.10
C THR A 45 -11.80 -11.41 21.34
N GLN A 46 -12.95 -12.05 21.14
CA GLN A 46 -13.87 -12.37 22.22
C GLN A 46 -13.51 -13.72 22.85
N SER A 47 -13.22 -13.72 24.15
CA SER A 47 -13.19 -14.92 24.97
C SER A 47 -14.61 -15.33 25.38
N MET A 48 -14.76 -16.52 25.92
CA MET A 48 -16.04 -17.04 26.40
C MET A 48 -16.70 -16.10 27.42
N PHE A 49 -15.91 -15.54 28.34
CA PHE A 49 -16.39 -14.58 29.32
C PHE A 49 -16.86 -13.27 28.67
N SER A 50 -16.17 -12.79 27.62
CA SER A 50 -16.59 -11.60 26.87
C SER A 50 -17.91 -11.80 26.13
N VAL A 51 -18.18 -13.00 25.61
CA VAL A 51 -19.43 -13.32 24.92
C VAL A 51 -20.61 -13.40 25.88
N ILE A 52 -20.44 -14.11 27.00
CA ILE A 52 -21.53 -14.34 27.96
C ILE A 52 -21.75 -13.12 28.89
N LYS A 53 -20.74 -12.23 29.00
CA LYS A 53 -20.77 -11.02 29.84
C LYS A 53 -21.07 -11.31 31.31
N VAL A 54 -20.42 -12.33 31.85
CA VAL A 54 -20.45 -12.72 33.28
C VAL A 54 -19.12 -12.37 33.93
N GLU A 55 -19.17 -12.12 35.24
CA GLU A 55 -17.99 -11.89 36.04
C GLU A 55 -17.13 -13.16 36.12
N LYS A 56 -15.80 -12.99 36.01
CA LYS A 56 -14.85 -14.09 36.11
C LYS A 56 -14.65 -14.46 37.58
N THR A 57 -15.22 -15.58 38.00
CA THR A 57 -14.97 -16.19 39.31
C THR A 57 -14.47 -17.63 39.14
N PRO A 58 -13.68 -18.20 40.07
CA PRO A 58 -13.20 -19.58 39.96
C PRO A 58 -14.33 -20.60 39.77
N ASP A 59 -15.45 -20.41 40.46
CA ASP A 59 -16.63 -21.28 40.37
C ASP A 59 -17.27 -21.23 38.96
N ILE A 60 -17.45 -20.04 38.39
CA ILE A 60 -18.01 -19.87 37.04
C ILE A 60 -17.03 -20.39 36.00
N GLU A 61 -15.73 -20.15 36.18
CA GLU A 61 -14.68 -20.58 35.26
C GLU A 61 -14.61 -22.11 35.15
N PHE A 62 -14.69 -22.81 36.28
CA PHE A 62 -14.75 -24.28 36.30
C PHE A 62 -16.07 -24.80 35.71
N TYR A 63 -17.20 -24.14 36.00
CA TYR A 63 -18.48 -24.51 35.40
C TYR A 63 -18.45 -24.39 33.86
N LEU A 64 -17.96 -23.27 33.33
CA LEU A 64 -17.82 -23.06 31.89
C LEU A 64 -16.91 -24.10 31.25
N TYR A 65 -15.82 -24.46 31.94
CA TYR A 65 -14.94 -25.54 31.51
C TYR A 65 -15.68 -26.88 31.40
N GLN A 66 -16.35 -27.31 32.47
CA GLN A 66 -17.09 -28.57 32.45
C GLN A 66 -18.17 -28.60 31.37
N LYS A 67 -18.94 -27.51 31.23
CA LYS A 67 -20.07 -27.46 30.31
C LYS A 67 -19.66 -27.43 28.85
N TYR A 68 -18.61 -26.67 28.50
CA TYR A 68 -18.32 -26.33 27.10
C TYR A 68 -16.98 -26.88 26.58
N PHE A 69 -15.97 -27.08 27.44
CA PHE A 69 -14.59 -27.33 27.01
C PHE A 69 -14.09 -28.73 27.36
N ALA A 70 -14.58 -29.33 28.44
CA ALA A 70 -14.12 -30.63 28.94
C ALA A 70 -14.34 -31.77 27.93
N GLU A 71 -15.53 -31.86 27.33
CA GLU A 71 -15.84 -32.88 26.33
C GLU A 71 -14.97 -32.73 25.06
N PRO A 72 -14.87 -31.55 24.42
CA PRO A 72 -13.95 -31.35 23.29
C PRO A 72 -12.50 -31.76 23.59
N ILE A 73 -11.96 -31.36 24.74
CA ILE A 73 -10.59 -31.67 25.15
C ILE A 73 -10.41 -33.18 25.34
N THR A 74 -11.32 -33.83 26.06
CA THR A 74 -11.27 -35.29 26.31
C THR A 74 -11.45 -36.08 25.01
N SER A 75 -12.28 -35.60 24.08
CA SER A 75 -12.43 -36.19 22.75
C SER A 75 -11.14 -36.13 21.94
N HIS A 76 -10.37 -35.04 22.04
CA HIS A 76 -9.08 -34.93 21.36
C HIS A 76 -8.00 -35.79 22.01
N ILE A 77 -7.97 -35.86 23.35
CA ILE A 77 -7.03 -36.70 24.10
C ILE A 77 -7.28 -38.18 23.81
N SER A 78 -8.53 -38.64 23.85
CA SER A 78 -8.89 -40.05 23.60
C SER A 78 -8.56 -40.51 22.17
N LYS A 79 -8.62 -39.59 21.21
CA LYS A 79 -8.24 -39.83 19.79
C LYS A 79 -6.75 -39.62 19.52
N SER A 80 -5.95 -39.35 20.55
CA SER A 80 -4.52 -39.09 20.40
C SER A 80 -3.77 -40.34 19.94
N PRO A 81 -2.83 -40.21 18.98
CA PRO A 81 -1.92 -41.30 18.61
C PRO A 81 -0.87 -41.60 19.68
N ILE A 82 -0.85 -40.86 20.79
CA ILE A 82 0.10 -40.97 21.90
C ILE A 82 -0.67 -40.97 23.21
N GLN A 83 -0.20 -41.74 24.18
CA GLN A 83 -0.71 -41.69 25.55
C GLN A 83 -0.37 -40.34 26.17
N LEU A 84 -1.36 -39.45 26.23
CA LEU A 84 -1.25 -38.16 26.90
C LEU A 84 -1.72 -38.34 28.35
N ASN A 85 -0.79 -38.26 29.30
CA ASN A 85 -1.09 -38.27 30.73
C ASN A 85 -1.47 -36.85 31.18
N TYR A 86 -2.57 -36.33 30.64
CA TYR A 86 -3.14 -35.06 31.08
C TYR A 86 -4.24 -35.33 32.11
N SER A 87 -3.97 -35.01 33.37
CA SER A 87 -4.97 -34.93 34.43
C SER A 87 -5.04 -33.49 34.89
N LEU A 88 -6.24 -32.91 34.92
CA LEU A 88 -6.44 -31.64 35.62
C LEU A 88 -5.98 -31.83 37.06
N ARG A 89 -5.19 -30.89 37.59
CA ARG A 89 -4.92 -30.86 39.03
C ARG A 89 -6.26 -30.61 39.71
N ASP A 90 -6.79 -31.65 40.31
CA ASP A 90 -8.08 -31.64 40.97
C ASP A 90 -7.94 -30.84 42.26
N GLU A 91 -8.06 -29.51 42.19
CA GLU A 91 -8.23 -28.66 43.36
C GLU A 91 -9.67 -28.78 43.88
N GLY A 92 -10.10 -30.00 44.23
CA GLY A 92 -11.14 -30.33 45.22
C GLY A 92 -12.45 -29.53 45.27
N GLY A 93 -12.85 -28.84 44.21
CA GLY A 93 -14.01 -27.96 44.20
C GLY A 93 -15.25 -28.72 43.74
N ALA A 94 -16.02 -29.29 44.67
CA ALA A 94 -17.39 -29.70 44.37
C ALA A 94 -18.12 -28.56 43.67
N LEU A 95 -18.79 -28.84 42.54
CA LEU A 95 -19.47 -27.85 41.69
C LEU A 95 -20.39 -26.98 42.55
N ARG A 96 -19.93 -25.79 42.96
CA ARG A 96 -20.74 -24.89 43.80
C ARG A 96 -21.92 -24.39 42.98
N ARG A 97 -23.10 -24.39 43.59
CA ARG A 97 -24.36 -24.03 42.91
C ARG A 97 -24.26 -22.56 42.46
N LEU A 98 -24.31 -22.34 41.16
CA LEU A 98 -24.34 -21.00 40.55
C LEU A 98 -25.49 -20.17 41.14
N LYS A 99 -25.29 -18.86 41.25
CA LYS A 99 -26.38 -17.92 41.56
C LYS A 99 -27.48 -18.06 40.49
N SER A 100 -28.75 -17.98 40.89
CA SER A 100 -29.90 -18.19 39.99
C SER A 100 -29.88 -17.26 38.78
N ALA A 101 -29.46 -16.00 38.96
CA ALA A 101 -29.35 -15.02 37.89
C ALA A 101 -28.31 -15.42 36.81
N ASP A 102 -27.16 -15.95 37.22
CA ASP A 102 -26.10 -16.37 36.29
C ASP A 102 -26.47 -17.68 35.58
N ALA A 103 -27.13 -18.61 36.29
CA ALA A 103 -27.65 -19.83 35.69
C ALA A 103 -28.68 -19.53 34.57
N ILE A 104 -29.60 -18.59 34.80
CA ILE A 104 -30.59 -18.18 33.79
C ILE A 104 -29.91 -17.49 32.60
N ARG A 105 -28.94 -16.61 32.85
CA ARG A 105 -28.15 -15.96 31.77
C ARG A 105 -27.41 -16.99 30.91
N LEU A 106 -26.75 -17.96 31.54
CA LEU A 106 -26.02 -19.04 30.85
C LEU A 106 -26.94 -19.91 30.00
N GLN A 107 -28.15 -20.20 30.49
CA GLN A 107 -29.16 -20.95 29.73
C GLN A 107 -29.66 -20.16 28.51
N ASN A 108 -29.87 -18.86 28.67
CA ASN A 108 -30.33 -18.00 27.57
C ASN A 108 -29.24 -17.73 26.52
N MET A 109 -27.96 -17.74 26.92
CA MET A 109 -26.81 -17.51 26.04
C MET A 109 -26.31 -18.78 25.33
N ASP A 110 -26.81 -19.96 25.68
CA ASP A 110 -26.31 -21.25 25.16
C ASP A 110 -26.40 -21.33 23.62
N ASN A 111 -27.54 -20.93 23.06
CA ASN A 111 -27.72 -20.86 21.60
C ASN A 111 -26.75 -19.87 20.93
N ASN A 112 -26.39 -18.79 21.62
CA ASN A 112 -25.44 -17.80 21.10
C ASN A 112 -24.02 -18.36 21.10
N VAL A 113 -23.60 -19.03 22.18
CA VAL A 113 -22.31 -19.73 22.27
C VAL A 113 -22.19 -20.78 21.16
N GLN A 114 -23.22 -21.59 20.92
CA GLN A 114 -23.19 -22.62 19.88
C GLN A 114 -23.07 -22.00 18.47
N ARG A 115 -23.78 -20.90 18.20
CA ARG A 115 -23.69 -20.18 16.91
C ARG A 115 -22.33 -19.51 16.69
N ASN A 116 -21.70 -19.02 17.75
CA ASN A 116 -20.45 -18.25 17.69
C ASN A 116 -19.20 -19.06 18.05
N LYS A 117 -19.31 -20.40 18.08
CA LYS A 117 -18.24 -21.31 18.51
C LYS A 117 -16.93 -21.09 17.77
N GLU A 118 -16.97 -20.83 16.46
CA GLU A 118 -15.79 -20.60 15.61
C GLU A 118 -15.08 -19.26 15.86
N THR A 119 -15.75 -18.33 16.57
CA THR A 119 -15.22 -16.99 16.87
C THR A 119 -14.71 -16.85 18.29
N ILE A 120 -15.21 -17.67 19.22
CA ILE A 120 -14.79 -17.69 20.62
C ILE A 120 -13.38 -18.26 20.71
N PHE A 121 -12.47 -17.49 21.32
CA PHE A 121 -11.04 -17.78 21.31
C PHE A 121 -10.68 -19.16 21.89
N GLU A 122 -11.31 -19.57 22.98
CA GLU A 122 -11.04 -20.86 23.63
C GLU A 122 -11.33 -22.06 22.71
N PHE A 123 -12.40 -22.00 21.91
CA PHE A 123 -12.71 -23.07 20.96
C PHE A 123 -11.68 -23.12 19.83
N VAL A 124 -11.18 -21.97 19.38
CA VAL A 124 -10.08 -21.90 18.39
C VAL A 124 -8.81 -22.54 18.95
N LEU A 125 -8.45 -22.24 20.21
CA LEU A 125 -7.31 -22.88 20.87
C LEU A 125 -7.48 -24.40 20.95
N ILE A 126 -8.66 -24.87 21.36
CA ILE A 126 -8.95 -26.31 21.46
C ILE A 126 -8.87 -26.99 20.07
N GLU A 127 -9.38 -26.35 19.02
CA GLU A 127 -9.29 -26.88 17.66
C GLU A 127 -7.83 -27.00 17.19
N LEU A 128 -7.02 -25.96 17.41
CA LEU A 128 -5.59 -25.97 17.11
C LEU A 128 -4.85 -27.05 17.91
N CYS A 129 -5.17 -27.23 19.19
CA CYS A 129 -4.66 -28.33 20.01
C CYS A 129 -5.07 -29.69 19.46
N GLY A 130 -6.32 -29.85 19.04
CA GLY A 130 -6.80 -31.09 18.41
C GLY A 130 -6.07 -31.42 17.12
N ASN A 131 -5.76 -30.41 16.31
CA ASN A 131 -4.97 -30.58 15.08
C ASN A 131 -3.48 -30.83 15.38
N LEU A 132 -2.92 -30.22 16.42
CA LEU A 132 -1.58 -30.55 16.92
C LEU A 132 -1.51 -32.03 17.29
N ILE A 133 -2.39 -32.51 18.17
CA ILE A 133 -2.45 -33.91 18.66
C ILE A 133 -2.49 -34.90 17.49
N LYS A 134 -3.32 -34.65 16.47
CA LYS A 134 -3.43 -35.52 15.28
C LYS A 134 -2.10 -35.65 14.51
N ASN A 135 -1.22 -34.65 14.58
CA ASN A 135 0.00 -34.57 13.77
C ASN A 135 1.30 -34.88 14.54
N ILE A 136 1.32 -34.92 15.89
CA ILE A 136 2.53 -35.01 16.74
C ILE A 136 3.57 -36.06 16.28
N ASN A 137 3.13 -37.22 15.78
CA ASN A 137 4.03 -38.27 15.26
C ASN A 137 3.89 -38.55 13.76
N LYS A 138 3.01 -37.83 13.04
CA LYS A 138 2.74 -38.07 11.62
C LYS A 138 3.53 -37.13 10.71
N ASN A 139 3.63 -35.87 11.09
CA ASN A 139 4.21 -34.84 10.24
C ASN A 139 4.86 -33.75 11.12
N LYS A 140 6.20 -33.76 11.17
CA LYS A 140 7.00 -32.80 11.97
C LYS A 140 6.73 -31.35 11.57
N GLU A 141 6.56 -31.06 10.29
CA GLU A 141 6.31 -29.70 9.77
C GLU A 141 4.97 -29.15 10.29
N LYS A 142 3.90 -29.96 10.20
CA LYS A 142 2.57 -29.59 10.72
C LYS A 142 2.58 -29.46 12.23
N THR A 143 3.33 -30.31 12.93
CA THR A 143 3.53 -30.15 14.38
C THR A 143 4.23 -28.83 14.70
N GLY A 144 5.30 -28.49 13.97
CA GLY A 144 5.99 -27.21 14.04
C GLY A 144 5.04 -26.02 13.83
N TYR A 145 4.21 -26.08 12.80
CA TYR A 145 3.19 -25.08 12.49
C TYR A 145 2.25 -24.82 13.67
N TYR A 146 1.63 -25.86 14.24
CA TYR A 146 0.67 -25.69 15.33
C TYR A 146 1.32 -25.27 16.66
N VAL A 147 2.51 -25.79 16.98
CA VAL A 147 3.26 -25.38 18.17
C VAL A 147 3.67 -23.91 18.07
N TYR A 148 4.21 -23.49 16.93
CA TYR A 148 4.52 -22.08 16.68
C TYR A 148 3.28 -21.20 16.82
N THR A 149 2.18 -21.59 16.16
CA THR A 149 0.91 -20.86 16.20
C THR A 149 0.40 -20.68 17.63
N LEU A 150 0.27 -21.78 18.40
CA LEU A 150 -0.21 -21.73 19.78
C LEU A 150 0.72 -20.90 20.68
N SER A 151 2.03 -21.00 20.46
CA SER A 151 3.03 -20.21 21.22
C SER A 151 2.92 -18.71 20.93
N GLN A 152 2.62 -18.32 19.70
CA GLN A 152 2.35 -16.91 19.36
C GLN A 152 1.02 -16.42 19.94
N LEU A 153 -0.05 -17.22 19.85
CA LEU A 153 -1.36 -16.86 20.39
C LEU A 153 -1.33 -16.65 21.91
N LYS A 154 -0.47 -17.38 22.63
CA LYS A 154 -0.23 -17.17 24.07
C LYS A 154 0.37 -15.81 24.44
N LYS A 155 1.08 -15.16 23.52
CA LYS A 155 1.70 -13.85 23.76
C LYS A 155 0.71 -12.68 23.62
N THR A 156 -0.51 -12.95 23.15
CA THR A 156 -1.53 -11.92 22.91
C THR A 156 -2.14 -11.41 24.22
N SER A 157 -2.62 -10.16 24.19
CA SER A 157 -3.24 -9.49 25.34
C SER A 157 -4.74 -9.81 25.51
N ILE A 158 -5.21 -10.95 24.99
CA ILE A 158 -6.61 -11.37 25.09
C ILE A 158 -6.96 -11.66 26.55
N THR A 159 -8.00 -11.00 27.07
CA THR A 159 -8.36 -11.07 28.48
C THR A 159 -9.43 -12.13 28.76
N ASN A 160 -9.49 -12.55 30.03
CA ASN A 160 -10.51 -13.47 30.54
C ASN A 160 -10.58 -14.83 29.83
N ILE A 161 -9.45 -15.34 29.33
CA ILE A 161 -9.37 -16.71 28.82
C ILE A 161 -9.57 -17.67 29.99
N ASN A 162 -10.29 -18.78 29.74
CA ASN A 162 -10.44 -19.85 30.71
C ASN A 162 -9.08 -20.48 31.10
N ILE A 163 -8.77 -20.52 32.41
CA ILE A 163 -7.49 -21.04 32.92
C ILE A 163 -7.25 -22.51 32.56
N TYR A 164 -8.29 -23.35 32.57
CA TYR A 164 -8.15 -24.79 32.33
C TYR A 164 -7.85 -25.10 30.86
N VAL A 165 -8.38 -24.26 29.95
CA VAL A 165 -8.01 -24.32 28.52
C VAL A 165 -6.56 -23.89 28.35
N THR A 166 -6.13 -22.84 29.04
CA THR A 166 -4.73 -22.36 28.99
C THR A 166 -3.75 -23.41 29.51
N GLN A 167 -4.06 -24.06 30.64
CA GLN A 167 -3.25 -25.16 31.18
C GLN A 167 -3.12 -26.34 30.21
N PHE A 168 -4.20 -26.68 29.50
CA PHE A 168 -4.17 -27.72 28.48
C PHE A 168 -3.28 -27.35 27.28
N VAL A 169 -3.37 -26.10 26.81
CA VAL A 169 -2.49 -25.58 25.76
C VAL A 169 -1.02 -25.64 26.20
N ASP A 170 -0.72 -25.22 27.43
CA ASP A 170 0.64 -25.19 27.98
C ASP A 170 1.26 -26.59 28.04
N TYR A 171 0.50 -27.55 28.54
CA TYR A 171 0.89 -28.95 28.57
C TYR A 171 1.24 -29.48 27.17
N LEU A 172 0.43 -29.17 26.17
CA LEU A 172 0.67 -29.64 24.80
C LEU A 172 1.86 -28.95 24.13
N ILE A 173 2.06 -27.65 24.37
CA ILE A 173 3.23 -26.92 23.88
C ILE A 173 4.50 -27.50 24.49
N GLU A 174 4.51 -27.80 25.80
CA GLU A 174 5.70 -28.34 26.47
C GLU A 174 6.09 -29.72 25.92
N ILE A 175 5.12 -30.62 25.75
CA ILE A 175 5.37 -31.98 25.24
C ILE A 175 5.78 -31.95 23.77
N SER A 176 5.09 -31.15 22.96
CA SER A 176 5.32 -31.12 21.51
C SER A 176 6.56 -30.30 21.16
N GLY A 177 6.85 -29.24 21.93
CA GLY A 177 8.01 -28.36 21.73
C GLY A 177 9.34 -29.08 21.93
N LYS A 178 9.43 -30.04 22.85
CA LYS A 178 10.63 -30.89 23.03
C LYS A 178 10.98 -31.74 21.80
N LYS A 179 10.04 -31.92 20.86
CA LYS A 179 10.22 -32.71 19.63
C LYS A 179 10.52 -31.86 18.38
N ILE A 180 10.47 -30.54 18.49
CA ILE A 180 10.67 -29.62 17.36
C ILE A 180 11.95 -28.84 17.61
N ASP A 181 12.87 -28.95 16.67
CA ASP A 181 14.10 -28.15 16.65
C ASP A 181 13.90 -26.83 15.87
N ALA A 182 14.82 -25.89 16.06
CA ALA A 182 14.82 -24.62 15.34
C ALA A 182 15.00 -24.83 13.82
N CYS A 183 15.73 -25.88 13.40
CA CYS A 183 15.97 -26.20 12.00
C CYS A 183 14.67 -26.49 11.24
N ALA A 184 13.75 -27.26 11.83
CA ALA A 184 12.45 -27.57 11.27
C ALA A 184 11.57 -26.32 11.11
N ILE A 185 11.63 -25.39 12.07
CA ILE A 185 10.88 -24.12 12.01
C ILE A 185 11.46 -23.20 10.93
N VAL A 186 12.78 -23.04 10.89
CA VAL A 186 13.44 -22.17 9.91
C VAL A 186 13.24 -22.71 8.49
N SER A 187 13.49 -24.00 8.24
CA SER A 187 13.33 -24.62 6.91
C SER A 187 11.92 -24.50 6.32
N HIS A 188 10.89 -24.42 7.17
CA HIS A 188 9.47 -24.28 6.78
C HIS A 188 8.87 -22.93 7.22
N ALA A 189 9.71 -21.91 7.42
CA ALA A 189 9.25 -20.62 7.93
C ALA A 189 8.28 -19.92 6.97
N TYR A 190 8.33 -20.23 5.67
CA TYR A 190 7.38 -19.70 4.71
C TYR A 190 5.94 -20.11 5.04
N GLU A 191 5.70 -21.39 5.34
CA GLU A 191 4.38 -21.91 5.72
C GLU A 191 4.03 -21.57 7.18
N ILE A 192 5.00 -21.68 8.09
CA ILE A 192 4.79 -21.56 9.54
C ILE A 192 4.62 -20.10 9.99
N ILE A 193 5.34 -19.17 9.36
CA ILE A 193 5.41 -17.77 9.76
C ILE A 193 4.69 -16.88 8.74
N GLU A 194 5.12 -16.88 7.47
CA GLU A 194 4.60 -15.92 6.47
C GLU A 194 3.16 -16.22 6.04
N LYS A 195 2.83 -17.48 5.79
CA LYS A 195 1.49 -17.91 5.31
C LYS A 195 0.51 -18.28 6.43
N ASN A 196 0.87 -18.10 7.69
CA ASN A 196 0.04 -18.51 8.82
C ASN A 196 -1.11 -17.52 9.14
N PRO A 197 -2.38 -17.86 8.89
CA PRO A 197 -3.48 -16.92 9.07
C PRO A 197 -3.84 -16.63 10.53
N TYR A 198 -3.53 -17.55 11.45
CA TYR A 198 -3.94 -17.42 12.85
C TYR A 198 -3.11 -16.37 13.58
N VAL A 199 -1.78 -16.35 13.35
CA VAL A 199 -0.87 -15.40 14.02
C VAL A 199 -1.30 -13.96 13.76
N PHE A 200 -1.65 -13.61 12.52
CA PHE A 200 -2.07 -12.25 12.17
C PHE A 200 -3.50 -11.92 12.60
N LYS A 201 -4.44 -12.86 12.51
CA LYS A 201 -5.84 -12.62 12.84
C LYS A 201 -6.03 -12.25 14.31
N TYR A 202 -5.24 -12.85 15.20
CA TYR A 202 -5.34 -12.67 16.63
C TYR A 202 -4.20 -11.81 17.21
N GLU A 203 -3.35 -11.20 16.37
CA GLU A 203 -2.28 -10.29 16.82
C GLU A 203 -2.89 -9.08 17.55
N ASP A 204 -2.20 -8.62 18.60
CA ASP A 204 -2.59 -7.39 19.29
C ASP A 204 -2.39 -6.17 18.37
N ILE A 205 -3.39 -5.30 18.36
CA ILE A 205 -3.28 -4.00 17.74
C ILE A 205 -2.50 -3.09 18.70
N LYS A 206 -1.33 -2.64 18.24
CA LYS A 206 -0.37 -1.84 18.99
C LYS A 206 0.26 -0.77 18.10
N LEU A 207 0.81 0.27 18.72
CA LEU A 207 1.61 1.28 18.00
C LEU A 207 2.86 0.65 17.38
N TYR A 208 3.24 1.13 16.20
CA TYR A 208 4.52 0.79 15.60
C TYR A 208 5.68 1.35 16.43
N PRO A 209 6.87 0.72 16.44
CA PRO A 209 8.03 1.19 17.21
C PRO A 209 8.37 2.66 16.95
N HIS A 210 8.29 3.08 15.69
CA HIS A 210 8.59 4.46 15.28
C HIS A 210 7.54 5.47 15.77
N GLN A 211 6.26 5.07 15.89
CA GLN A 211 5.21 5.91 16.50
C GLN A 211 5.45 6.05 18.00
N LYS A 212 5.82 4.96 18.68
CA LYS A 212 6.18 5.00 20.11
C LYS A 212 7.32 5.96 20.36
N GLN A 213 8.38 5.87 19.56
CA GLN A 213 9.52 6.78 19.65
C GLN A 213 9.06 8.23 19.42
N LEU A 214 8.33 8.52 18.33
CA LEU A 214 7.82 9.87 18.06
C LEU A 214 7.01 10.43 19.24
N TYR A 215 6.09 9.65 19.81
CA TYR A 215 5.30 10.09 20.95
C TYR A 215 6.15 10.27 22.21
N SER A 216 7.12 9.40 22.48
CA SER A 216 8.06 9.56 23.60
C SER A 216 8.93 10.82 23.48
N ILE A 217 9.25 11.28 22.28
CA ILE A 217 10.02 12.52 22.06
C ILE A 217 9.21 13.74 22.52
N PHE A 218 7.91 13.77 22.21
CA PHE A 218 7.04 14.92 22.44
C PHE A 218 6.23 14.84 23.75
N ASN A 219 6.03 13.66 24.32
CA ASN A 219 5.34 13.43 25.60
C ASN A 219 6.28 13.52 26.82
N LYS A 220 7.30 14.38 26.77
CA LYS A 220 8.14 14.67 27.94
C LYS A 220 7.45 15.74 28.80
N THR A 221 7.35 15.47 30.10
CA THR A 221 6.62 16.31 31.06
C THR A 221 7.49 17.42 31.68
N ASP A 222 8.81 17.34 31.51
CA ASP A 222 9.74 18.28 32.13
C ASP A 222 9.69 19.64 31.42
N ALA A 223 9.54 20.73 32.17
CA ALA A 223 9.35 22.08 31.63
C ALA A 223 10.48 22.52 30.67
N GLU A 224 11.73 22.18 30.99
CA GLU A 224 12.89 22.43 30.13
C GLU A 224 12.77 21.68 28.78
N SER A 225 12.31 20.43 28.82
CA SER A 225 12.15 19.61 27.62
C SER A 225 11.03 20.10 26.70
N ILE A 226 9.99 20.73 27.25
CA ILE A 226 8.87 21.30 26.49
C ILE A 226 9.33 22.55 25.73
N GLN A 227 10.19 23.37 26.33
CA GLN A 227 10.70 24.59 25.70
C GLN A 227 11.86 24.35 24.74
N GLN A 228 12.49 23.18 24.78
CA GLN A 228 13.61 22.85 23.90
C GLN A 228 13.12 22.59 22.46
N PRO A 229 13.68 23.31 21.45
CA PRO A 229 13.42 23.04 20.03
C PRO A 229 13.84 21.62 19.61
N LYS A 230 13.12 21.03 18.66
CA LYS A 230 13.32 19.64 18.23
C LYS A 230 13.24 19.52 16.72
N LEU A 231 14.30 19.01 16.10
CA LEU A 231 14.29 18.51 14.74
C LEU A 231 14.23 16.98 14.77
N VAL A 232 13.15 16.41 14.26
CA VAL A 232 12.96 14.96 14.19
C VAL A 232 13.07 14.49 12.74
N LEU A 233 14.10 13.71 12.46
CA LEU A 233 14.31 13.03 11.18
C LEU A 233 13.56 11.69 11.22
N TYR A 234 12.35 11.66 10.65
CA TYR A 234 11.39 10.57 10.85
C TYR A 234 11.32 9.61 9.64
N THR A 235 12.09 8.53 9.72
CA THR A 235 12.20 7.49 8.70
C THR A 235 11.50 6.20 9.12
N ALA A 236 10.44 5.85 8.40
CA ALA A 236 9.77 4.56 8.56
C ALA A 236 9.26 4.04 7.20
N PRO A 237 9.02 2.72 7.06
CA PRO A 237 8.50 2.18 5.82
C PRO A 237 7.16 2.82 5.43
N THR A 238 6.86 2.82 4.15
CA THR A 238 5.54 3.21 3.67
C THR A 238 4.48 2.20 4.12
N GLY A 239 3.28 2.71 4.44
CA GLY A 239 2.16 1.89 4.91
C GLY A 239 2.15 1.58 6.41
N THR A 240 3.13 2.06 7.19
CA THR A 240 3.18 1.88 8.66
C THR A 240 2.58 3.05 9.45
N GLY A 241 1.76 3.89 8.81
CA GLY A 241 0.99 4.92 9.49
C GLY A 241 1.76 6.21 9.88
N LYS A 242 2.83 6.57 9.15
CA LYS A 242 3.52 7.88 9.32
C LYS A 242 2.54 9.05 9.21
N THR A 243 1.84 9.15 8.08
CA THR A 243 0.89 10.23 7.75
C THR A 243 -0.23 10.43 8.78
N ILE A 244 -0.66 9.38 9.50
CA ILE A 244 -1.70 9.47 10.54
C ILE A 244 -1.13 9.69 11.96
N SER A 245 0.19 9.60 12.14
CA SER A 245 0.87 9.84 13.42
C SER A 245 0.59 11.23 14.03
N PRO A 246 0.37 12.31 13.24
CA PRO A 246 -0.04 13.60 13.79
C PRO A 246 -1.28 13.55 14.70
N ILE A 247 -2.20 12.61 14.50
CA ILE A 247 -3.43 12.51 15.29
C ILE A 247 -3.14 12.27 16.78
N GLY A 248 -2.10 11.49 17.10
CA GLY A 248 -1.66 11.31 18.48
C GLY A 248 -1.02 12.57 19.07
N LEU A 249 -0.26 13.32 18.27
CA LEU A 249 0.39 14.56 18.71
C LEU A 249 -0.61 15.67 19.08
N LEU A 250 -1.83 15.62 18.51
CA LEU A 250 -2.90 16.59 18.79
C LEU A 250 -3.42 16.57 20.24
N ASP A 251 -3.04 15.58 21.05
CA ASP A 251 -3.41 15.55 22.47
C ASP A 251 -2.53 16.47 23.33
N GLY A 252 -1.29 16.76 22.90
CA GLY A 252 -0.35 17.63 23.62
C GLY A 252 0.05 18.91 22.87
N TYR A 253 -0.13 18.94 21.55
CA TYR A 253 0.37 19.99 20.66
C TYR A 253 -0.66 20.40 19.61
N ARG A 254 -0.44 21.56 19.02
CA ARG A 254 -1.06 21.99 17.76
C ARG A 254 -0.17 21.57 16.61
N VAL A 255 -0.74 21.13 15.49
CA VAL A 255 0.06 20.62 14.36
C VAL A 255 -0.23 21.41 13.09
N ILE A 256 0.84 21.84 12.42
CA ILE A 256 0.81 22.28 11.02
C ILE A 256 1.29 21.08 10.19
N PHE A 257 0.39 20.48 9.44
CA PHE A 257 0.68 19.37 8.54
C PHE A 257 0.92 19.91 7.13
N VAL A 258 2.17 19.82 6.67
CA VAL A 258 2.57 20.22 5.32
C VAL A 258 2.52 18.98 4.43
N CYS A 259 1.67 19.01 3.40
CA CYS A 259 1.56 17.91 2.45
C CYS A 259 1.71 18.40 1.02
N VAL A 260 2.39 17.59 0.21
CA VAL A 260 2.63 17.95 -1.19
C VAL A 260 1.41 17.63 -2.07
N ALA A 261 0.59 16.68 -1.63
CA ALA A 261 -0.55 16.22 -2.40
C ALA A 261 -1.85 16.32 -1.62
N ARG A 262 -2.84 16.97 -2.24
CA ARG A 262 -4.11 17.35 -1.62
C ARG A 262 -4.84 16.19 -0.94
N HIS A 263 -5.03 15.06 -1.61
CA HIS A 263 -5.80 13.92 -1.06
C HIS A 263 -5.10 13.26 0.13
N ILE A 264 -3.78 13.41 0.30
CA ILE A 264 -3.10 12.96 1.53
C ILE A 264 -3.57 13.82 2.71
N GLY A 265 -3.58 15.14 2.53
CA GLY A 265 -4.13 16.07 3.50
C GLY A 265 -5.60 15.79 3.79
N LEU A 266 -6.43 15.56 2.76
CA LEU A 266 -7.85 15.25 2.95
C LEU A 266 -8.08 13.92 3.70
N ALA A 267 -7.28 12.89 3.45
CA ALA A 267 -7.36 11.64 4.20
C ALA A 267 -7.04 11.83 5.69
N LEU A 268 -6.01 12.62 6.01
CA LEU A 268 -5.70 12.99 7.39
C LEU A 268 -6.82 13.82 8.02
N ALA A 269 -7.39 14.77 7.27
CA ALA A 269 -8.50 15.59 7.73
C ALA A 269 -9.72 14.76 8.10
N LYS A 270 -10.10 13.80 7.23
CA LYS A 270 -11.20 12.87 7.46
C LYS A 270 -11.00 12.05 8.74
N ALA A 271 -9.78 11.57 8.97
CA ALA A 271 -9.43 10.84 10.19
C ALA A 271 -9.50 11.75 11.44
N ALA A 272 -8.98 12.97 11.37
CA ALA A 272 -9.04 13.94 12.47
C ALA A 272 -10.48 14.36 12.80
N ILE A 273 -11.31 14.67 11.79
CA ILE A 273 -12.72 15.05 11.96
C ILE A 273 -13.53 13.88 12.55
N SER A 274 -13.24 12.64 12.15
CA SER A 274 -13.89 11.44 12.72
C SER A 274 -13.57 11.20 14.21
N MET A 275 -12.49 11.81 14.70
CA MET A 275 -12.10 11.87 16.11
C MET A 275 -12.44 13.22 16.77
N GLU A 276 -13.31 14.02 16.12
CA GLU A 276 -13.81 15.31 16.60
C GLU A 276 -12.72 16.36 16.84
N LYS A 277 -11.55 16.20 16.19
CA LYS A 277 -10.47 17.20 16.20
C LYS A 277 -10.83 18.39 15.33
N LYS A 278 -10.37 19.58 15.71
CA LYS A 278 -10.74 20.83 15.03
C LYS A 278 -9.70 21.19 13.96
N VAL A 279 -10.12 21.12 12.70
CA VAL A 279 -9.24 21.18 11.53
C VAL A 279 -9.43 22.49 10.75
N ALA A 280 -8.36 23.00 10.15
CA ALA A 280 -8.34 24.09 9.17
C ALA A 280 -7.53 23.72 7.92
N PHE A 281 -7.84 24.38 6.80
CA PHE A 281 -7.23 24.13 5.50
C PHE A 281 -6.62 25.40 4.90
N ALA A 282 -5.37 25.29 4.47
CA ALA A 282 -4.60 26.32 3.77
C ALA A 282 -4.00 25.72 2.48
N PHE A 283 -4.82 25.57 1.44
CA PHE A 283 -4.40 25.14 0.11
C PHE A 283 -4.45 26.32 -0.86
N GLY A 284 -3.36 26.58 -1.57
CA GLY A 284 -3.22 27.71 -2.49
C GLY A 284 -3.50 29.06 -1.85
N CYS A 285 -3.02 29.29 -0.61
CA CYS A 285 -3.31 30.49 0.17
C CYS A 285 -2.15 31.48 0.13
N GLU A 286 -2.44 32.71 -0.29
CA GLU A 286 -1.50 33.84 -0.24
C GLU A 286 -1.69 34.68 1.03
N THR A 287 -2.92 34.71 1.57
CA THR A 287 -3.27 35.51 2.75
C THR A 287 -4.04 34.71 3.79
N ALA A 288 -4.07 35.20 5.04
CA ALA A 288 -4.87 34.59 6.11
C ALA A 288 -6.37 34.51 5.77
N SER A 289 -6.88 35.38 4.89
CA SER A 289 -8.28 35.39 4.46
C SER A 289 -8.67 34.20 3.56
N ASP A 290 -7.67 33.51 3.01
CA ASP A 290 -7.88 32.34 2.15
C ASP A 290 -8.08 31.05 2.93
N ILE A 291 -7.68 31.03 4.20
CA ILE A 291 -7.80 29.88 5.11
C ILE A 291 -9.28 29.57 5.33
N ARG A 292 -9.61 28.27 5.40
CA ARG A 292 -10.97 27.78 5.64
C ARG A 292 -11.00 26.89 6.88
N LEU A 293 -11.90 27.22 7.79
CA LEU A 293 -12.12 26.48 9.03
C LEU A 293 -13.19 25.41 8.84
N HIS A 294 -12.94 24.20 9.32
CA HIS A 294 -14.01 23.21 9.47
C HIS A 294 -15.00 23.66 10.56
N TYR A 295 -16.24 23.19 10.48
CA TYR A 295 -17.30 23.60 11.42
C TYR A 295 -16.97 23.31 12.90
N PHE A 296 -16.19 22.28 13.18
CA PHE A 296 -15.69 22.01 14.54
C PHE A 296 -14.69 23.05 15.08
N ALA A 297 -13.99 23.75 14.17
CA ALA A 297 -13.05 24.83 14.50
C ALA A 297 -13.71 26.21 14.50
N ALA A 298 -14.89 26.36 13.88
CA ALA A 298 -15.58 27.64 13.79
C ALA A 298 -15.98 28.19 15.17
N VAL A 299 -15.51 29.41 15.48
CA VAL A 299 -15.90 30.14 16.69
C VAL A 299 -17.13 31.00 16.42
N ASN A 300 -17.04 31.84 15.38
CA ASN A 300 -18.09 32.75 14.98
C ASN A 300 -18.72 32.26 13.66
N PHE A 301 -20.03 32.04 13.69
CA PHE A 301 -20.77 31.67 12.49
C PHE A 301 -22.20 32.18 12.58
N THR A 302 -22.76 32.51 11.43
CA THR A 302 -24.19 32.82 11.32
C THR A 302 -24.98 31.51 11.34
N LYS A 303 -26.13 31.46 12.02
CA LYS A 303 -27.03 30.30 11.96
C LYS A 303 -28.09 30.54 10.90
N ASN A 304 -28.38 29.52 10.10
CA ASN A 304 -29.49 29.59 9.16
C ASN A 304 -30.81 29.60 9.95
N LYS A 305 -31.60 30.67 9.81
CA LYS A 305 -32.85 30.88 10.55
C LYS A 305 -33.92 29.81 10.26
N ARG A 306 -33.86 29.13 9.10
CA ARG A 306 -34.83 28.10 8.69
C ARG A 306 -34.41 26.69 9.13
N SER A 307 -33.16 26.31 8.93
CA SER A 307 -32.68 24.93 9.21
C SER A 307 -31.98 24.78 10.57
N GLY A 308 -31.66 25.87 11.26
CA GLY A 308 -30.87 25.85 12.49
C GLY A 308 -29.38 25.48 12.30
N GLY A 309 -28.98 25.12 11.07
CA GLY A 309 -27.61 24.73 10.72
C GLY A 309 -26.63 25.91 10.67
N ILE A 310 -25.34 25.59 10.62
CA ILE A 310 -24.26 26.56 10.47
C ILE A 310 -24.33 27.18 9.06
N GLY A 311 -24.32 28.51 9.00
CA GLY A 311 -24.31 29.33 7.79
C GLY A 311 -22.89 29.83 7.48
N LYS A 312 -22.72 31.12 7.22
CA LYS A 312 -21.40 31.69 6.91
C LYS A 312 -20.50 31.65 8.16
N VAL A 313 -19.37 30.98 8.05
CA VAL A 313 -18.30 30.90 9.05
C VAL A 313 -17.35 32.10 8.89
N ASP A 314 -16.97 32.70 10.01
CA ASP A 314 -15.87 33.65 10.07
C ASP A 314 -14.55 32.88 10.18
N ASN A 315 -13.75 32.89 9.11
CA ASN A 315 -12.47 32.20 9.04
C ASN A 315 -11.31 33.02 9.62
N SER A 316 -11.56 34.27 10.03
CA SER A 316 -10.52 35.14 10.60
C SER A 316 -10.14 34.75 12.03
N GLU A 317 -10.97 34.00 12.75
CA GLU A 317 -10.77 33.64 14.15
C GLU A 317 -10.36 32.16 14.31
N GLY A 318 -9.05 31.94 14.49
CA GLY A 318 -8.43 30.61 14.48
C GLY A 318 -8.12 29.99 15.84
N SER A 319 -8.54 30.58 16.97
CA SER A 319 -8.17 30.13 18.33
C SER A 319 -8.49 28.68 18.67
N LYS A 320 -9.45 28.06 17.97
CA LYS A 320 -9.83 26.67 18.20
C LYS A 320 -9.10 25.67 17.30
N VAL A 321 -8.31 26.11 16.32
CA VAL A 321 -7.66 25.19 15.37
C VAL A 321 -6.64 24.32 16.07
N GLU A 322 -6.76 22.99 15.91
CA GLU A 322 -5.83 22.00 16.47
C GLU A 322 -4.87 21.48 15.40
N LEU A 323 -5.41 21.24 14.21
CA LEU A 323 -4.69 20.74 13.04
C LEU A 323 -4.88 21.71 11.86
N MET A 324 -3.79 22.30 11.39
CA MET A 324 -3.74 23.11 10.17
C MET A 324 -3.14 22.26 9.05
N ILE A 325 -3.89 21.98 7.99
CA ILE A 325 -3.42 21.23 6.83
C ILE A 325 -3.12 22.21 5.71
N CYS A 326 -1.90 22.18 5.19
CA CYS A 326 -1.45 23.10 4.16
C CYS A 326 -0.61 22.42 3.09
N ASP A 327 -0.57 23.03 1.90
CA ASP A 327 0.43 22.69 0.89
C ASP A 327 1.77 23.40 1.15
N VAL A 328 2.79 23.01 0.39
CA VAL A 328 4.12 23.62 0.47
C VAL A 328 4.05 25.13 0.17
N HIS A 329 3.21 25.59 -0.76
CA HIS A 329 3.13 27.02 -1.08
C HIS A 329 2.53 27.88 0.04
N SER A 330 1.59 27.32 0.79
CA SER A 330 0.79 28.03 1.79
C SER A 330 1.37 27.98 3.20
N TYR A 331 2.49 27.27 3.39
CA TYR A 331 3.08 27.00 4.71
C TYR A 331 3.32 28.27 5.54
N ILE A 332 3.96 29.31 4.98
CA ILE A 332 4.25 30.54 5.70
C ILE A 332 2.97 31.26 6.16
N THR A 333 1.97 31.32 5.29
CA THR A 333 0.65 31.88 5.62
C THR A 333 -0.02 31.10 6.75
N ALA A 334 0.00 29.76 6.67
CA ALA A 334 -0.55 28.87 7.68
C ALA A 334 0.19 28.98 9.03
N MET A 335 1.51 29.12 8.99
CA MET A 335 2.38 29.31 10.15
C MET A 335 2.04 30.62 10.88
N HIS A 336 2.01 31.75 10.17
CA HIS A 336 1.66 33.04 10.78
C HIS A 336 0.24 33.04 11.35
N TYR A 337 -0.71 32.40 10.66
CA TYR A 337 -2.06 32.22 11.20
C TYR A 337 -2.05 31.45 12.52
N MET A 338 -1.38 30.29 12.58
CA MET A 338 -1.30 29.50 13.81
C MET A 338 -0.60 30.26 14.94
N LEU A 339 0.47 31.02 14.65
CA LEU A 339 1.18 31.84 15.64
C LEU A 339 0.33 33.00 16.17
N ALA A 340 -0.52 33.59 15.35
CA ALA A 340 -1.39 34.69 15.78
C ALA A 340 -2.40 34.27 16.88
N PHE A 341 -2.77 32.99 16.92
CA PHE A 341 -3.75 32.45 17.86
C PHE A 341 -3.17 31.54 18.95
N ASN A 342 -1.86 31.29 18.94
CA ASN A 342 -1.18 30.45 19.92
C ASN A 342 0.05 31.18 20.46
N SER A 343 -0.03 31.62 21.72
CA SER A 343 1.03 32.43 22.36
C SER A 343 2.35 31.68 22.57
N ASP A 344 2.29 30.35 22.75
CA ASP A 344 3.49 29.52 22.90
C ASP A 344 3.80 28.76 21.61
N ARG A 345 4.80 29.23 20.86
CA ARG A 345 5.27 28.58 19.64
C ARG A 345 5.85 27.17 19.88
N ASN A 346 6.31 26.87 21.09
CA ASN A 346 6.84 25.54 21.45
C ASN A 346 5.74 24.49 21.59
N LYS A 347 4.46 24.91 21.61
CA LYS A 347 3.29 24.03 21.56
C LYS A 347 2.78 23.76 20.15
N ILE A 348 3.49 24.24 19.13
CA ILE A 348 3.21 23.95 17.72
C ILE A 348 4.28 23.01 17.17
N ILE A 349 3.85 22.03 16.39
CA ILE A 349 4.72 21.13 15.61
C ILE A 349 4.44 21.35 14.13
N THR A 350 5.49 21.63 13.35
CA THR A 350 5.42 21.48 11.89
C THR A 350 5.74 20.03 11.56
N TYR A 351 4.75 19.30 11.01
CA TYR A 351 4.91 17.96 10.49
C TYR A 351 4.93 18.03 8.97
N TRP A 352 6.11 17.92 8.38
CA TRP A 352 6.29 17.95 6.93
C TRP A 352 6.34 16.52 6.38
N ASP A 353 5.30 16.13 5.64
CA ASP A 353 5.22 14.82 5.00
C ASP A 353 5.82 14.86 3.59
N GLU A 354 6.71 13.91 3.30
CA GLU A 354 7.50 13.79 2.07
C GLU A 354 8.30 15.07 1.72
N PRO A 355 9.17 15.59 2.63
CA PRO A 355 9.97 16.79 2.36
C PRO A 355 10.99 16.62 1.23
N THR A 356 11.35 15.38 0.87
CA THR A 356 12.30 15.08 -0.22
C THR A 356 11.67 15.16 -1.62
N ILE A 357 10.39 15.49 -1.72
CA ILE A 357 9.71 15.59 -3.00
C ILE A 357 10.42 16.55 -3.96
N ALA A 358 10.52 16.15 -5.22
CA ALA A 358 11.19 16.90 -6.26
C ALA A 358 12.68 17.23 -6.01
N MET A 359 13.29 16.70 -4.95
CA MET A 359 14.74 16.78 -4.71
C MET A 359 15.52 15.79 -5.58
N ASP A 360 14.85 14.90 -6.32
CA ASP A 360 15.45 14.04 -7.35
C ASP A 360 15.74 14.80 -8.67
N TYR A 361 15.20 16.01 -8.82
CA TYR A 361 15.44 16.90 -9.96
C TYR A 361 16.57 17.87 -9.69
N GLU A 362 17.35 18.21 -10.72
CA GLU A 362 18.37 19.26 -10.61
C GLU A 362 17.75 20.64 -10.37
N THR A 363 16.63 20.93 -11.04
CA THR A 363 15.87 22.17 -10.87
C THR A 363 14.38 21.86 -10.90
N HIS A 364 13.62 22.43 -9.97
CA HIS A 364 12.16 22.30 -9.91
C HIS A 364 11.51 23.57 -9.38
N PHE A 365 10.31 23.89 -9.83
CA PHE A 365 9.61 25.13 -9.43
C PHE A 365 9.31 25.22 -7.92
N LEU A 366 9.27 24.08 -7.22
CA LEU A 366 9.10 24.03 -5.77
C LEU A 366 10.38 24.38 -4.99
N HIS A 367 11.56 24.29 -5.60
CA HIS A 367 12.83 24.46 -4.89
C HIS A 367 12.91 25.83 -4.19
N GLU A 368 12.55 26.91 -4.90
CA GLU A 368 12.51 28.26 -4.32
C GLU A 368 11.50 28.36 -3.17
N THR A 369 10.32 27.74 -3.31
CA THR A 369 9.30 27.76 -2.25
C THR A 369 9.77 26.97 -1.02
N ILE A 370 10.39 25.82 -1.21
CA ILE A 370 10.94 24.98 -0.14
C ILE A 370 12.00 25.74 0.64
N HIS A 371 12.95 26.36 -0.08
CA HIS A 371 14.00 27.17 0.52
C HIS A 371 13.42 28.33 1.32
N ARG A 372 12.49 29.10 0.74
CA ARG A 372 11.80 30.19 1.43
C ARG A 372 11.06 29.71 2.69
N ASN A 373 10.41 28.55 2.63
CA ASN A 373 9.70 27.99 3.79
C ASN A 373 10.64 27.65 4.94
N TRP A 374 11.80 27.06 4.62
CA TRP A 374 12.83 26.75 5.61
C TRP A 374 13.43 28.02 6.21
N SER A 375 13.91 28.93 5.35
CA SER A 375 14.53 30.20 5.76
C SER A 375 13.59 31.06 6.62
N LYS A 376 12.29 31.05 6.35
CA LYS A 376 11.30 31.85 7.11
C LYS A 376 10.54 31.09 8.20
N ASN A 377 10.85 29.81 8.42
CA ASN A 377 10.19 29.03 9.47
C ASN A 377 10.47 29.61 10.87
N LEU A 378 9.42 29.81 11.67
CA LEU A 378 9.48 30.29 13.06
C LEU A 378 9.09 29.21 14.08
N ILE A 379 8.71 28.01 13.63
CA ILE A 379 8.26 26.91 14.48
C ILE A 379 9.47 26.06 14.93
N PRO A 380 9.73 25.94 16.25
CA PRO A 380 10.91 25.29 16.79
C PRO A 380 10.82 23.75 16.85
N ASN A 381 9.62 23.18 16.69
CA ASN A 381 9.44 21.73 16.60
C ASN A 381 9.14 21.34 15.15
N MET A 382 10.08 20.68 14.50
CA MET A 382 10.02 20.26 13.10
C MET A 382 10.12 18.73 13.01
N VAL A 383 9.20 18.09 12.30
CA VAL A 383 9.25 16.67 11.97
C VAL A 383 9.32 16.53 10.46
N LEU A 384 10.45 16.01 9.96
CA LEU A 384 10.66 15.70 8.54
C LEU A 384 10.37 14.21 8.32
N SER A 385 9.22 13.90 7.72
CA SER A 385 8.72 12.53 7.55
C SER A 385 8.87 12.03 6.12
N CYS A 386 9.78 11.07 5.88
CA CYS A 386 9.94 10.41 4.58
C CYS A 386 10.43 8.97 4.75
N ALA A 387 10.15 8.10 3.78
CA ALA A 387 10.72 6.74 3.78
C ALA A 387 12.19 6.68 3.34
N THR A 388 12.69 7.70 2.63
CA THR A 388 14.03 7.76 2.03
C THR A 388 14.76 9.04 2.40
N LEU A 389 14.55 9.53 3.62
CA LEU A 389 15.26 10.71 4.10
C LEU A 389 16.78 10.41 4.11
N PRO A 390 17.63 11.33 3.63
CA PRO A 390 19.08 11.20 3.76
C PRO A 390 19.52 11.00 5.21
N LYS A 391 20.66 10.33 5.41
CA LYS A 391 21.22 10.12 6.74
C LYS A 391 21.75 11.43 7.31
N GLU A 392 21.84 11.50 8.64
CA GLU A 392 22.38 12.64 9.39
C GLU A 392 23.77 13.08 8.88
N GLU A 393 24.65 12.11 8.58
CA GLU A 393 25.98 12.35 8.01
C GLU A 393 25.97 13.01 6.61
N GLU A 394 24.88 12.85 5.85
CA GLU A 394 24.73 13.42 4.51
C GLU A 394 24.09 14.82 4.54
N ILE A 395 23.42 15.22 5.63
CA ILE A 395 22.68 16.49 5.75
C ILE A 395 23.13 17.34 6.93
N GLN A 396 24.39 17.23 7.33
CA GLN A 396 24.95 17.96 8.48
C GLN A 396 24.73 19.47 8.36
N SER A 397 24.84 20.05 7.16
CA SER A 397 24.61 21.49 6.93
C SER A 397 23.19 21.93 7.29
N VAL A 398 22.19 21.08 7.02
CA VAL A 398 20.78 21.35 7.36
C VAL A 398 20.57 21.33 8.87
N ILE A 399 21.22 20.39 9.54
CA ILE A 399 21.17 20.25 10.99
C ILE A 399 21.82 21.46 11.67
N ASP A 400 22.98 21.88 11.18
CA ASP A 400 23.72 23.01 11.73
C ASP A 400 22.94 24.32 11.51
N ASP A 401 22.34 24.52 10.33
CA ASP A 401 21.46 25.66 10.05
C ASP A 401 20.24 25.70 11.00
N PHE A 402 19.60 24.56 11.26
CA PHE A 402 18.49 24.49 12.21
C PHE A 402 18.93 24.83 13.65
N ARG A 403 20.11 24.36 14.08
CA ARG A 403 20.68 24.64 15.40
C ARG A 403 21.09 26.10 15.56
N GLU A 404 21.59 26.73 14.50
CA GLU A 404 21.93 28.15 14.48
C GLU A 404 20.66 29.00 14.63
N LYS A 405 19.55 28.58 13.99
CA LYS A 405 18.27 29.29 14.05
C LYS A 405 17.51 29.10 15.37
N PHE A 406 17.62 27.93 15.97
CA PHE A 406 16.91 27.58 17.20
C PHE A 406 17.88 27.14 18.28
N ASP A 407 18.18 28.07 19.21
CA ASP A 407 19.09 27.82 20.32
C ASP A 407 18.75 26.54 21.11
N ASN A 408 19.79 25.77 21.44
CA ASN A 408 19.70 24.50 22.17
C ASN A 408 18.81 23.43 21.49
N ALA A 409 18.60 23.51 20.17
CA ALA A 409 17.84 22.52 19.42
C ALA A 409 18.42 21.11 19.55
N THR A 410 17.53 20.13 19.77
CA THR A 410 17.88 18.71 19.73
C THR A 410 17.53 18.10 18.38
N VAL A 411 18.41 17.24 17.89
CA VAL A 411 18.18 16.47 16.66
C VAL A 411 17.96 15.02 17.06
N GLN A 412 16.88 14.42 16.57
CA GLN A 412 16.54 13.05 16.89
C GLN A 412 16.16 12.29 15.61
N THR A 413 16.85 11.19 15.38
CA THR A 413 16.63 10.35 14.20
C THR A 413 15.80 9.13 14.61
N ILE A 414 14.63 8.98 14.01
CA ILE A 414 13.76 7.81 14.15
C ILE A 414 13.93 6.97 12.89
N THR A 415 14.46 5.76 13.04
CA THR A 415 14.52 4.76 11.95
C THR A 415 13.79 3.50 12.36
N SER A 416 12.96 2.97 11.46
CA SER A 416 12.35 1.65 11.65
C SER A 416 12.37 0.82 10.38
N PHE A 417 12.31 -0.49 10.56
CA PHE A 417 12.11 -1.46 9.50
C PHE A 417 11.05 -2.47 9.97
N ASP A 418 10.35 -3.08 9.03
CA ASP A 418 9.33 -4.09 9.28
C ASP A 418 9.33 -5.10 8.12
N CYS A 419 9.64 -6.37 8.42
CA CYS A 419 9.56 -7.48 7.48
C CYS A 419 8.45 -8.47 7.86
N LYS A 420 7.24 -8.00 8.16
CA LYS A 420 6.06 -8.88 8.28
C LYS A 420 5.74 -9.71 7.02
N LYS A 421 6.29 -9.35 5.87
CA LYS A 421 6.14 -10.06 4.58
C LYS A 421 7.29 -9.82 3.62
N SER A 422 7.40 -10.70 2.64
CA SER A 422 8.36 -10.62 1.55
C SER A 422 7.72 -10.03 0.29
N ILE A 423 8.42 -9.11 -0.36
CA ILE A 423 8.07 -8.60 -1.70
C ILE A 423 9.22 -8.95 -2.65
N PRO A 424 9.21 -10.16 -3.23
CA PRO A 424 10.30 -10.64 -4.08
C PRO A 424 10.58 -9.73 -5.26
N ILE A 425 11.85 -9.35 -5.42
CA ILE A 425 12.37 -8.68 -6.61
C ILE A 425 12.64 -9.74 -7.68
N LEU A 426 12.07 -9.55 -8.86
CA LEU A 426 12.29 -10.38 -10.04
C LEU A 426 13.13 -9.62 -11.08
N ASN A 427 14.13 -10.30 -11.64
CA ASN A 427 14.88 -9.80 -12.78
C ASN A 427 14.07 -9.89 -14.08
N LYS A 428 14.65 -9.40 -15.18
CA LYS A 428 13.98 -9.39 -16.49
C LYS A 428 13.59 -10.78 -17.01
N ASP A 429 14.25 -11.82 -16.50
CA ASP A 429 14.07 -13.23 -16.86
C ASP A 429 13.10 -13.98 -15.92
N GLY A 430 12.54 -13.31 -14.90
CA GLY A 430 11.55 -13.85 -13.98
C GLY A 430 12.12 -14.68 -12.82
N PHE A 431 13.41 -14.52 -12.52
CA PHE A 431 14.06 -15.14 -11.36
C PHE A 431 14.08 -14.18 -10.17
N CYS A 432 13.90 -14.72 -8.95
CA CYS A 432 14.06 -13.96 -7.72
C CYS A 432 15.50 -13.46 -7.57
N VAL A 433 15.71 -12.29 -7.01
CA VAL A 433 17.05 -11.71 -6.87
C VAL A 433 17.37 -11.45 -5.41
N LEU A 434 18.52 -11.95 -4.97
CA LEU A 434 19.08 -11.74 -3.63
C LEU A 434 20.59 -11.47 -3.73
N PRO A 435 21.22 -10.85 -2.71
CA PRO A 435 22.65 -10.57 -2.69
C PRO A 435 23.52 -11.76 -3.09
N HIS A 436 23.22 -12.95 -2.56
CA HIS A 436 23.99 -14.17 -2.83
C HIS A 436 23.88 -14.70 -4.26
N MET A 437 22.94 -14.17 -5.06
CA MET A 437 22.80 -14.47 -6.49
C MET A 437 23.44 -13.39 -7.36
N LEU A 438 23.46 -12.14 -6.88
CA LEU A 438 23.86 -10.96 -7.64
C LEU A 438 25.37 -10.81 -7.80
N TYR A 439 26.14 -11.17 -6.78
CA TYR A 439 27.57 -10.85 -6.69
C TYR A 439 28.42 -12.13 -6.72
N PRO A 440 29.00 -12.49 -7.88
CA PRO A 440 29.96 -13.58 -7.97
C PRO A 440 31.23 -13.28 -7.17
N ASP A 441 31.67 -12.02 -7.15
CA ASP A 441 32.82 -11.60 -6.35
C ASP A 441 32.45 -11.47 -4.86
N PHE A 442 33.30 -12.02 -4.00
CA PHE A 442 33.06 -12.02 -2.55
C PHE A 442 33.19 -10.64 -1.91
N GLN A 443 34.09 -9.78 -2.40
CA GLN A 443 34.27 -8.44 -1.85
C GLN A 443 33.06 -7.56 -2.15
N ASP A 444 32.52 -7.63 -3.37
CA ASP A 444 31.29 -6.94 -3.75
C ASP A 444 30.09 -7.44 -2.92
N LEU A 445 30.01 -8.75 -2.67
CA LEU A 445 29.01 -9.32 -1.76
C LEU A 445 29.12 -8.71 -0.36
N GLN A 446 30.33 -8.65 0.22
CA GLN A 446 30.52 -8.11 1.57
C GLN A 446 30.12 -6.63 1.65
N GLN A 447 30.42 -5.83 0.63
CA GLN A 447 29.98 -4.44 0.56
C GLN A 447 28.45 -4.33 0.52
N CYS A 448 27.78 -5.18 -0.27
CA CYS A 448 26.33 -5.23 -0.33
C CYS A 448 25.70 -5.64 1.01
N VAL A 449 26.28 -6.64 1.70
CA VAL A 449 25.81 -7.10 3.01
C VAL A 449 25.92 -5.98 4.05
N GLU A 450 27.04 -5.26 4.08
CA GLU A 450 27.23 -4.12 4.98
C GLU A 450 26.23 -2.99 4.67
N TYR A 451 26.02 -2.69 3.39
CA TYR A 451 24.99 -1.73 2.96
C TYR A 451 23.58 -2.15 3.41
N CYS A 452 23.22 -3.43 3.28
CA CYS A 452 21.92 -3.94 3.74
C CYS A 452 21.77 -3.94 5.27
N ASN A 453 22.87 -4.15 6.02
CA ASN A 453 22.87 -4.05 7.49
C ASN A 453 22.58 -2.63 7.96
N ASN A 454 23.09 -1.63 7.24
CA ASN A 454 22.85 -0.21 7.49
C ASN A 454 21.47 0.24 7.00
N ASN A 455 20.91 -0.42 5.98
CA ASN A 455 19.61 -0.12 5.37
C ASN A 455 18.64 -1.29 5.49
N ARG A 456 18.29 -1.68 6.72
CA ARG A 456 17.46 -2.88 7.00
C ARG A 456 16.07 -2.86 6.36
N THR A 457 15.58 -1.70 5.94
CA THR A 457 14.32 -1.56 5.19
C THR A 457 14.30 -2.37 3.89
N LEU A 458 15.48 -2.61 3.29
CA LEU A 458 15.65 -3.45 2.10
C LEU A 458 15.26 -4.92 2.30
N LEU A 459 15.37 -5.43 3.54
CA LEU A 459 15.07 -6.82 3.86
C LEU A 459 13.61 -7.19 3.56
N ARG A 460 12.71 -6.21 3.51
CA ARG A 460 11.33 -6.40 3.07
C ARG A 460 11.22 -6.95 1.65
N TYR A 461 12.19 -6.64 0.78
CA TYR A 461 12.21 -7.09 -0.62
C TYR A 461 12.92 -8.42 -0.85
N PHE A 462 13.45 -9.02 0.22
CA PHE A 462 14.09 -10.32 0.13
C PHE A 462 13.05 -11.42 0.19
N ASP A 463 13.04 -12.28 -0.82
CA ASP A 463 12.18 -13.46 -0.85
C ASP A 463 12.60 -14.45 0.23
N LEU A 464 11.69 -14.78 1.15
CA LEU A 464 11.96 -15.70 2.24
C LEU A 464 12.29 -17.10 1.73
N ARG A 465 11.63 -17.61 0.68
CA ARG A 465 11.87 -18.98 0.18
C ARG A 465 13.30 -19.15 -0.33
N GLU A 466 13.82 -18.17 -1.07
CA GLU A 466 15.20 -18.18 -1.53
C GLU A 466 16.20 -17.99 -0.38
N ILE A 467 15.87 -17.22 0.66
CA ILE A 467 16.66 -17.16 1.90
C ILE A 467 16.72 -18.53 2.58
N LEU A 468 15.58 -19.21 2.72
CA LEU A 468 15.52 -20.51 3.38
C LEU A 468 16.32 -21.55 2.60
N ARG A 469 16.20 -21.57 1.26
CA ARG A 469 17.01 -22.40 0.38
C ARG A 469 18.51 -22.17 0.60
N PHE A 470 18.92 -20.91 0.75
CA PHE A 470 20.31 -20.57 1.07
C PHE A 470 20.72 -21.10 2.45
N ILE A 471 19.94 -20.81 3.49
CA ILE A 471 20.20 -21.25 4.87
C ILE A 471 20.33 -22.78 4.94
N THR A 472 19.40 -23.51 4.33
CA THR A 472 19.40 -24.98 4.31
C THR A 472 20.69 -25.52 3.69
N TYR A 473 21.10 -25.01 2.53
CA TYR A 473 22.34 -25.44 1.88
C TYR A 473 23.57 -25.20 2.76
N ILE A 474 23.67 -24.02 3.39
CA ILE A 474 24.80 -23.64 4.24
C ILE A 474 24.92 -24.57 5.46
N ASN A 475 23.78 -24.93 6.06
CA ASN A 475 23.71 -25.81 7.23
C ASN A 475 24.01 -27.27 6.86
N GLU A 476 23.43 -27.80 5.77
CA GLU A 476 23.68 -29.17 5.31
C GLU A 476 25.16 -29.41 4.96
N HIS A 477 25.84 -28.40 4.42
CA HIS A 477 27.24 -28.51 3.99
C HIS A 477 28.26 -27.98 5.01
N ASN A 478 27.81 -27.56 6.20
CA ASN A 478 28.67 -27.02 7.28
C ASN A 478 29.69 -25.99 6.77
N THR A 479 29.20 -25.03 5.97
CA THR A 479 30.09 -24.09 5.28
C THR A 479 30.54 -22.91 6.15
N VAL A 480 29.91 -22.73 7.31
CA VAL A 480 30.20 -21.72 8.35
C VAL A 480 30.68 -22.37 9.66
N ALA A 481 31.18 -21.56 10.60
CA ALA A 481 31.55 -22.05 11.93
C ALA A 481 30.33 -22.63 12.68
N GLN A 482 30.58 -23.56 13.61
CA GLN A 482 29.54 -24.28 14.34
C GLN A 482 28.58 -23.33 15.07
N ASP A 483 29.09 -22.27 15.68
CA ASP A 483 28.29 -21.26 16.39
C ASP A 483 27.25 -20.56 15.50
N TYR A 484 27.45 -20.57 14.18
CA TYR A 484 26.56 -19.95 13.21
C TYR A 484 25.55 -20.93 12.59
N LEU A 485 25.60 -22.22 12.92
CA LEU A 485 24.56 -23.16 12.50
C LEU A 485 23.21 -22.82 13.16
N VAL A 486 22.11 -23.14 12.47
CA VAL A 486 20.74 -22.76 12.89
C VAL A 486 20.45 -23.23 14.32
N GLU A 487 20.83 -24.45 14.66
CA GLU A 487 20.58 -25.02 15.99
C GLU A 487 21.31 -24.26 17.10
N ASN A 488 22.55 -23.83 16.85
CA ASN A 488 23.37 -23.12 17.82
C ASN A 488 23.01 -21.64 17.90
N TYR A 489 22.71 -21.01 16.76
CA TYR A 489 22.34 -19.60 16.70
C TYR A 489 21.01 -19.31 17.41
N PHE A 490 20.01 -20.17 17.22
CA PHE A 490 18.71 -20.07 17.89
C PHE A 490 18.65 -20.90 19.19
N HIS A 491 19.78 -21.39 19.69
CA HIS A 491 19.83 -22.21 20.90
C HIS A 491 19.35 -21.41 22.12
N GLY A 492 18.45 -21.99 22.91
CA GLY A 492 17.91 -21.36 24.11
C GLY A 492 16.87 -20.27 23.85
N GLU A 493 16.62 -19.91 22.59
CA GLU A 493 15.47 -19.07 22.25
C GLU A 493 14.18 -19.90 22.25
N SER A 494 13.09 -19.29 22.70
CA SER A 494 11.76 -19.88 22.49
C SER A 494 11.49 -19.94 20.98
N ILE A 495 10.89 -21.03 20.49
CA ILE A 495 10.40 -21.15 19.09
C ILE A 495 9.55 -19.94 18.69
N ALA A 496 8.85 -19.32 19.65
CA ALA A 496 8.04 -18.13 19.43
C ALA A 496 8.85 -16.82 19.19
N ASN A 497 10.18 -16.85 19.33
CA ASN A 497 11.07 -15.71 19.07
C ASN A 497 11.70 -15.78 17.67
N ILE A 498 11.60 -16.94 17.00
CA ILE A 498 11.97 -17.08 15.60
C ILE A 498 10.90 -16.35 14.77
N THR A 499 11.27 -15.24 14.16
CA THR A 499 10.39 -14.40 13.34
C THR A 499 10.99 -14.21 11.96
N MET A 500 10.22 -13.67 11.01
CA MET A 500 10.75 -13.36 9.67
C MET A 500 11.93 -12.37 9.74
N ASP A 501 11.87 -11.38 10.64
CA ASP A 501 12.96 -10.44 10.86
C ASP A 501 14.22 -11.15 11.36
N SER A 502 14.11 -12.03 12.36
CA SER A 502 15.28 -12.73 12.90
C SER A 502 15.91 -13.68 11.88
N ILE A 503 15.11 -14.35 11.03
CA ILE A 503 15.62 -15.18 9.93
C ILE A 503 16.35 -14.35 8.87
N LYS A 504 15.80 -13.18 8.49
CA LYS A 504 16.44 -12.29 7.50
C LYS A 504 17.74 -11.66 8.02
N ILE A 505 17.78 -11.33 9.32
CA ILE A 505 19.01 -10.87 9.99
C ILE A 505 20.04 -12.01 10.06
N TYR A 506 19.61 -13.21 10.43
CA TYR A 506 20.46 -14.41 10.44
C TYR A 506 21.05 -14.69 9.06
N TYR A 507 20.27 -14.53 7.99
CA TYR A 507 20.75 -14.63 6.61
C TYR A 507 21.88 -13.64 6.28
N LEU A 508 21.75 -12.35 6.63
CA LEU A 508 22.84 -11.38 6.43
C LEU A 508 24.08 -11.75 7.25
N MET A 509 23.88 -12.24 8.47
CA MET A 509 24.97 -12.70 9.34
C MET A 509 25.71 -13.90 8.71
N LEU A 510 25.00 -14.87 8.12
CA LEU A 510 25.63 -15.97 7.40
C LEU A 510 26.46 -15.46 6.23
N LEU A 511 25.93 -14.57 5.40
CA LEU A 511 26.67 -14.01 4.26
C LEU A 511 27.97 -13.30 4.70
N LYS A 512 27.94 -12.61 5.84
CA LYS A 512 29.12 -11.93 6.39
C LYS A 512 30.21 -12.91 6.86
N ASN A 513 29.85 -14.11 7.28
CA ASN A 513 30.75 -15.07 7.94
C ASN A 513 31.12 -16.29 7.08
N ILE A 514 30.74 -16.33 5.80
CA ILE A 514 31.15 -17.39 4.87
C ILE A 514 32.63 -17.23 4.50
N SER A 515 33.34 -18.36 4.39
CA SER A 515 34.72 -18.37 3.91
C SER A 515 34.80 -18.02 2.42
N LYS A 516 35.65 -17.05 2.07
CA LYS A 516 35.93 -16.65 0.69
C LYS A 516 36.27 -17.83 -0.22
N MET A 517 36.99 -18.83 0.28
CA MET A 517 37.39 -20.01 -0.52
C MET A 517 36.21 -20.87 -0.97
N ARG A 518 35.09 -20.82 -0.26
CA ARG A 518 33.90 -21.62 -0.57
C ARG A 518 32.87 -20.84 -1.39
N TRP A 519 33.03 -19.52 -1.52
CA TRP A 519 32.03 -18.63 -2.10
C TRP A 519 31.69 -18.98 -3.55
N ASP A 520 32.70 -19.22 -4.40
CA ASP A 520 32.48 -19.53 -5.82
C ASP A 520 31.61 -20.79 -6.00
N ILE A 521 31.80 -21.80 -5.14
CA ILE A 521 31.02 -23.04 -5.18
C ILE A 521 29.57 -22.76 -4.78
N ILE A 522 29.39 -22.01 -3.68
CA ILE A 522 28.06 -21.65 -3.15
C ILE A 522 27.30 -20.82 -4.19
N HIS A 523 27.92 -19.76 -4.72
CA HIS A 523 27.32 -18.87 -5.72
C HIS A 523 26.88 -19.64 -6.97
N ASN A 524 27.78 -20.44 -7.56
CA ASN A 524 27.47 -21.22 -8.75
C ASN A 524 26.34 -22.23 -8.51
N TYR A 525 26.30 -22.88 -7.35
CA TYR A 525 25.20 -23.78 -7.00
C TYR A 525 23.87 -23.00 -6.89
N MET A 526 23.88 -21.86 -6.21
CA MET A 526 22.69 -21.05 -5.96
C MET A 526 22.10 -20.48 -7.27
N VAL A 527 22.95 -19.95 -8.15
CA VAL A 527 22.50 -19.47 -9.47
C VAL A 527 22.06 -20.65 -10.35
N GLY A 528 22.82 -21.74 -10.39
CA GLY A 528 22.55 -22.88 -11.27
C GLY A 528 21.30 -23.69 -10.92
N SER A 529 20.95 -23.78 -9.64
CA SER A 529 19.73 -24.50 -9.19
C SER A 529 18.49 -23.60 -9.06
N GLN A 530 18.59 -22.34 -9.47
CA GLN A 530 17.49 -21.38 -9.38
C GLN A 530 16.35 -21.71 -10.37
N LYS A 531 15.10 -21.51 -9.93
CA LYS A 531 13.91 -21.68 -10.76
C LYS A 531 13.23 -20.34 -10.99
N ARG A 532 12.60 -20.18 -12.16
CA ARG A 532 11.73 -19.04 -12.41
C ARG A 532 10.55 -19.09 -11.45
N LYS A 533 10.16 -17.93 -10.92
CA LYS A 533 9.03 -17.83 -10.01
C LYS A 533 7.71 -18.20 -10.69
N PHE A 534 7.54 -17.77 -11.93
CA PHE A 534 6.41 -18.12 -12.79
C PHE A 534 6.92 -18.88 -14.02
N GLN A 535 6.35 -20.05 -14.30
CA GLN A 535 6.75 -20.87 -15.45
C GLN A 535 6.02 -20.45 -16.73
N PRO A 536 6.73 -20.07 -17.81
CA PRO A 536 6.09 -19.94 -19.12
C PRO A 536 6.04 -21.30 -19.81
N ASN A 537 4.85 -21.87 -19.97
CA ASN A 537 4.66 -22.88 -21.02
C ASN A 537 4.48 -22.13 -22.34
N ILE A 538 5.57 -21.99 -23.10
CA ILE A 538 5.55 -21.33 -24.40
C ILE A 538 4.68 -22.14 -25.37
N LYS A 539 3.44 -21.70 -25.62
CA LYS A 539 2.78 -21.99 -26.90
C LYS A 539 3.46 -21.08 -27.93
N LYS A 540 4.26 -21.66 -28.84
CA LYS A 540 4.77 -20.92 -30.01
C LYS A 540 3.56 -20.41 -30.80
N MET A 541 3.31 -19.10 -30.79
CA MET A 541 2.38 -18.48 -31.73
C MET A 541 3.18 -17.90 -32.90
N GLN A 542 2.83 -18.31 -34.11
CA GLN A 542 3.32 -17.69 -35.34
C GLN A 542 2.75 -16.26 -35.40
N SER A 543 3.65 -15.28 -35.52
CA SER A 543 3.27 -13.92 -35.89
C SER A 543 2.56 -13.95 -37.25
N LEU A 544 1.33 -13.44 -37.28
CA LEU A 544 0.59 -13.13 -38.52
C LEU A 544 1.19 -11.87 -39.12
N ASP A 545 2.34 -12.02 -39.78
CA ASP A 545 2.91 -10.98 -40.63
C ASP A 545 3.33 -11.59 -41.97
N SER A 546 2.33 -12.11 -42.70
CA SER A 546 2.38 -12.34 -44.17
C SER A 546 1.06 -12.94 -44.69
N SER A 547 -0.03 -12.17 -44.74
CA SER A 547 -1.20 -12.56 -45.57
C SER A 547 -2.19 -11.42 -45.85
N ILE A 548 -1.72 -10.24 -46.26
CA ILE A 548 -2.59 -9.28 -46.98
C ILE A 548 -1.79 -8.66 -48.12
N THR A 549 -1.89 -9.26 -49.31
CA THR A 549 -2.04 -8.61 -50.63
C THR A 549 -1.80 -9.63 -51.75
N LYS A 550 -2.86 -10.33 -52.16
CA LYS A 550 -2.96 -10.89 -53.51
C LYS A 550 -4.41 -10.83 -53.97
N THR A 551 -4.76 -9.76 -54.67
CA THR A 551 -5.78 -9.79 -55.72
C THR A 551 -5.40 -8.81 -56.84
N SER A 552 -5.12 -9.41 -57.99
CA SER A 552 -5.40 -8.95 -59.37
C SER A 552 -4.96 -7.55 -59.82
N ALA A 553 -3.88 -7.52 -60.62
CA ALA A 553 -3.82 -6.72 -61.84
C ALA A 553 -2.86 -7.38 -62.85
N THR A 554 -3.25 -7.28 -64.11
CA THR A 554 -2.77 -7.93 -65.32
C THR A 554 -1.43 -7.43 -65.87
N GLN A 555 -0.72 -8.36 -66.53
CA GLN A 555 0.18 -8.19 -67.69
C GLN A 555 1.44 -7.30 -67.60
N ASP A 556 2.55 -7.97 -67.96
CA ASP A 556 3.65 -7.55 -68.83
C ASP A 556 4.96 -6.98 -68.23
N GLY A 557 6.07 -7.42 -68.84
CA GLY A 557 7.37 -6.75 -68.83
C GLY A 557 8.28 -6.92 -67.60
N GLY A 558 9.46 -7.51 -67.78
CA GLY A 558 10.42 -7.79 -66.71
C GLY A 558 11.34 -6.64 -66.31
N ASN A 559 11.91 -6.75 -65.09
CA ASN A 559 13.34 -6.60 -64.79
C ASN A 559 13.59 -6.75 -63.27
N LYS A 560 14.71 -7.41 -62.93
CA LYS A 560 15.25 -7.52 -61.56
C LYS A 560 15.69 -6.14 -61.06
N LEU A 561 15.21 -5.70 -59.89
CA LEU A 561 15.89 -4.68 -59.09
C LEU A 561 15.91 -5.02 -57.59
N THR A 562 17.05 -4.65 -57.02
CA THR A 562 17.72 -4.98 -55.76
C THR A 562 17.04 -4.47 -54.49
N ARG A 563 17.12 -5.24 -53.39
CA ARG A 563 16.84 -4.76 -52.03
C ARG A 563 18.01 -3.91 -51.50
N THR A 564 17.70 -2.69 -51.10
CA THR A 564 18.55 -1.79 -50.30
C THR A 564 18.67 -2.30 -48.86
N ASN A 565 19.92 -2.51 -48.42
CA ASN A 565 20.27 -2.71 -47.02
C ASN A 565 20.33 -1.35 -46.32
N SER A 566 19.61 -1.18 -45.21
CA SER A 566 19.89 -0.13 -44.24
C SER A 566 20.93 -0.65 -43.24
N VAL A 567 22.03 0.08 -43.18
CA VAL A 567 23.29 -0.19 -42.49
C VAL A 567 23.14 0.05 -40.98
N SER A 568 23.65 -0.88 -40.18
CA SER A 568 24.07 -0.60 -38.79
C SER A 568 25.55 -0.95 -38.69
N ILE A 569 26.36 0.10 -38.47
CA ILE A 569 27.82 0.01 -38.32
C ILE A 569 28.12 -0.45 -36.90
N THR A 570 28.82 -1.59 -36.78
CA THR A 570 29.74 -1.83 -35.66
C THR A 570 30.99 -2.51 -36.20
N THR A 571 32.07 -1.74 -36.22
CA THR A 571 33.46 -2.16 -36.46
C THR A 571 34.00 -2.93 -35.26
N SER A 572 34.45 -4.16 -35.46
CA SER A 572 35.80 -4.63 -35.04
C SER A 572 36.08 -6.07 -35.49
N LEU A 573 36.98 -6.16 -36.48
CA LEU A 573 38.10 -7.08 -36.65
C LEU A 573 37.95 -8.57 -36.24
N LYS A 574 37.90 -9.43 -37.26
CA LYS A 574 38.22 -10.86 -37.21
C LYS A 574 39.67 -11.12 -37.65
N ALA A 575 40.34 -12.05 -36.98
CA ALA A 575 41.34 -12.97 -37.49
C ALA A 575 41.21 -14.25 -36.65
N SER A 576 41.32 -15.50 -37.11
CA SER A 576 41.51 -16.15 -38.42
C SER A 576 41.28 -17.66 -38.19
N ASN A 577 40.92 -18.37 -39.27
CA ASN A 577 40.46 -19.78 -39.35
C ASN A 577 41.42 -20.86 -38.83
N VAL A 578 40.89 -22.00 -38.34
CA VAL A 578 41.22 -23.40 -38.77
C VAL A 578 40.02 -24.34 -38.44
N PRO A 579 39.61 -25.29 -39.32
CA PRO A 579 38.50 -26.22 -39.09
C PRO A 579 38.96 -27.64 -38.70
N THR A 580 38.30 -28.30 -37.73
CA THR A 580 38.10 -29.78 -37.80
C THR A 580 37.08 -30.32 -36.78
N ALA A 581 36.34 -31.31 -37.25
CA ALA A 581 35.26 -32.10 -36.65
C ALA A 581 35.45 -32.63 -35.22
N THR A 582 34.38 -32.62 -34.41
CA THR A 582 33.66 -33.84 -33.96
C THR A 582 32.42 -33.46 -33.13
N ALA A 583 31.33 -34.17 -33.37
CA ALA A 583 29.99 -33.90 -32.87
C ALA A 583 29.74 -34.53 -31.49
N VAL A 584 29.20 -33.76 -30.53
CA VAL A 584 28.27 -34.24 -29.49
C VAL A 584 27.36 -33.07 -29.03
N ASN A 585 26.05 -33.26 -29.21
CA ASN A 585 24.88 -32.65 -28.57
C ASN A 585 25.04 -31.32 -27.79
N ASN A 586 24.59 -30.21 -28.38
CA ASN A 586 24.18 -29.00 -27.66
C ASN A 586 22.86 -28.47 -28.23
N ALA A 587 21.74 -28.89 -27.63
CA ALA A 587 20.45 -28.23 -27.78
C ALA A 587 20.30 -27.16 -26.68
N ALA A 588 21.08 -26.08 -26.77
CA ALA A 588 20.93 -24.88 -25.95
C ALA A 588 21.66 -23.71 -26.61
N SER A 589 20.96 -22.95 -27.45
CA SER A 589 21.24 -21.52 -27.76
C SER A 589 20.38 -21.07 -28.93
N ALA A 590 19.07 -21.00 -28.70
CA ALA A 590 18.27 -19.99 -29.38
C ALA A 590 18.08 -18.86 -28.37
N ASN A 591 18.87 -17.80 -28.51
CA ASN A 591 18.61 -16.53 -27.85
C ASN A 591 17.14 -16.17 -28.10
N PRO A 592 16.27 -16.09 -27.08
CA PRO A 592 14.96 -15.52 -27.29
C PRO A 592 15.18 -14.03 -27.49
N ALA A 593 14.99 -13.56 -28.72
CA ALA A 593 14.71 -12.17 -28.98
C ALA A 593 13.70 -11.68 -27.94
N THR A 594 13.96 -10.53 -27.32
CA THR A 594 13.22 -9.99 -26.17
C THR A 594 11.71 -9.98 -26.40
N THR A 595 11.03 -11.07 -26.03
CA THR A 595 9.57 -11.15 -25.98
C THR A 595 9.10 -10.19 -24.89
N GLY A 596 8.23 -9.23 -25.25
CA GLY A 596 7.58 -8.35 -24.29
C GLY A 596 6.80 -9.17 -23.25
N ILE A 597 6.59 -8.62 -22.06
CA ILE A 597 5.74 -9.26 -21.05
C ILE A 597 4.30 -9.09 -21.50
N LEU A 598 3.56 -10.19 -21.58
CA LEU A 598 2.22 -10.28 -22.15
C LEU A 598 1.17 -10.39 -21.04
N ILE A 599 1.10 -9.36 -20.19
CA ILE A 599 0.22 -9.35 -19.00
C ILE A 599 -1.28 -9.27 -19.30
N THR A 600 -1.67 -8.97 -20.54
CA THR A 600 -3.07 -9.04 -20.99
C THR A 600 -3.46 -10.42 -21.52
N THR A 601 -2.49 -11.34 -21.68
CA THR A 601 -2.70 -12.70 -22.20
C THR A 601 -1.95 -13.72 -21.36
N ILE A 602 -0.85 -14.29 -21.85
CA ILE A 602 -0.20 -15.46 -21.24
C ILE A 602 0.36 -15.20 -19.84
N ASP A 603 0.74 -13.96 -19.52
CA ASP A 603 1.32 -13.62 -18.21
C ASP A 603 0.27 -13.09 -17.22
N ALA A 604 -0.99 -12.94 -17.63
CA ALA A 604 -2.05 -12.33 -16.81
C ALA A 604 -2.25 -13.08 -15.48
N TYR A 605 -2.22 -14.41 -15.52
CA TYR A 605 -2.45 -15.28 -14.36
C TYR A 605 -1.42 -15.07 -13.24
N THR A 606 -0.27 -14.48 -13.57
CA THR A 606 0.77 -14.15 -12.59
C THR A 606 0.44 -12.91 -11.75
N LEU A 607 -0.63 -12.19 -12.10
CA LEU A 607 -1.13 -11.01 -11.38
C LEU A 607 -2.31 -11.44 -10.50
N THR A 608 -2.03 -11.64 -9.21
CA THR A 608 -2.96 -12.16 -8.20
C THR A 608 -3.41 -11.08 -7.23
N ASP A 609 -4.47 -11.38 -6.47
CA ASP A 609 -4.94 -10.69 -5.26
C ASP A 609 -5.38 -9.21 -5.38
N GLY A 610 -4.85 -8.42 -6.32
CA GLY A 610 -5.11 -6.98 -6.41
C GLY A 610 -4.47 -6.30 -7.63
N PRO A 611 -4.63 -4.96 -7.72
CA PRO A 611 -4.16 -4.18 -8.86
C PRO A 611 -2.63 -4.21 -9.00
N THR A 612 -2.17 -4.05 -10.24
CA THR A 612 -0.75 -3.98 -10.61
C THR A 612 -0.37 -2.58 -11.08
N ILE A 613 0.77 -2.04 -10.67
CA ILE A 613 1.34 -0.79 -11.20
C ILE A 613 2.42 -1.10 -12.25
N PHE A 614 2.41 -0.38 -13.36
CA PHE A 614 3.47 -0.42 -14.38
C PHE A 614 4.06 0.97 -14.53
N LEU A 615 5.32 1.14 -14.11
CA LEU A 615 6.03 2.40 -14.18
C LEU A 615 6.85 2.47 -15.47
N THR A 616 6.73 3.57 -16.22
CA THR A 616 7.37 3.80 -17.51
C THR A 616 7.39 5.30 -17.80
N GLU A 617 8.39 5.81 -18.51
CA GLU A 617 8.39 7.19 -18.99
C GLU A 617 7.34 7.38 -20.10
N ASP A 618 7.21 6.42 -21.02
CA ASP A 618 6.25 6.48 -22.13
C ASP A 618 4.96 5.69 -21.84
N VAL A 619 4.10 6.29 -21.02
CA VAL A 619 2.81 5.72 -20.60
C VAL A 619 1.92 5.39 -21.81
N LYS A 620 1.89 6.25 -22.84
CA LYS A 620 1.04 6.06 -24.02
C LYS A 620 1.47 4.85 -24.84
N LYS A 621 2.77 4.67 -25.07
CA LYS A 621 3.30 3.54 -25.82
C LYS A 621 2.98 2.20 -25.16
N ILE A 622 3.12 2.10 -23.84
CA ILE A 622 2.77 0.88 -23.11
C ILE A 622 1.25 0.64 -23.13
N GLY A 623 0.43 1.68 -23.00
CA GLY A 623 -1.02 1.56 -23.16
C GLY A 623 -1.41 0.99 -24.53
N LEU A 624 -0.89 1.56 -25.62
CA LEU A 624 -1.14 1.08 -26.99
C LEU A 624 -0.64 -0.35 -27.20
N PHE A 625 0.52 -0.70 -26.65
CA PHE A 625 1.05 -2.05 -26.69
C PHE A 625 0.07 -3.05 -26.08
N TYR A 626 -0.53 -2.77 -24.93
CA TYR A 626 -1.48 -3.68 -24.29
C TYR A 626 -2.85 -3.74 -24.96
N VAL A 627 -3.27 -2.69 -25.67
CA VAL A 627 -4.42 -2.79 -26.58
C VAL A 627 -4.14 -3.83 -27.67
N GLN A 628 -2.97 -3.78 -28.31
CA GLN A 628 -2.59 -4.71 -29.37
C GLN A 628 -2.42 -6.14 -28.83
N GLN A 629 -1.76 -6.30 -27.69
CA GLN A 629 -1.50 -7.62 -27.09
C GLN A 629 -2.71 -8.27 -26.43
N SER A 630 -3.82 -7.54 -26.22
CA SER A 630 -5.08 -8.14 -25.75
C SER A 630 -5.66 -9.17 -26.73
N ASN A 631 -5.16 -9.21 -27.98
CA ASN A 631 -5.53 -10.15 -29.03
C ASN A 631 -7.05 -10.23 -29.27
N ILE A 632 -7.74 -9.09 -29.12
CA ILE A 632 -9.14 -8.95 -29.50
C ILE A 632 -9.23 -9.10 -31.03
N SER A 633 -10.13 -9.97 -31.50
CA SER A 633 -10.34 -10.16 -32.95
C SER A 633 -10.58 -8.82 -33.62
N THR A 634 -9.94 -8.57 -34.77
CA THR A 634 -10.04 -7.31 -35.51
C THR A 634 -11.49 -6.93 -35.83
N THR A 635 -12.34 -7.91 -36.13
CA THR A 635 -13.77 -7.70 -36.38
C THR A 635 -14.52 -7.24 -35.13
N VAL A 636 -14.24 -7.86 -33.98
CA VAL A 636 -14.86 -7.51 -32.69
C VAL A 636 -14.38 -6.13 -32.23
N PHE A 637 -13.08 -5.86 -32.38
CA PHE A 637 -12.47 -4.57 -32.04
C PHE A 637 -13.06 -3.43 -32.89
N GLN A 638 -13.22 -3.62 -34.20
CA GLN A 638 -13.86 -2.64 -35.08
C GLN A 638 -15.33 -2.39 -34.68
N HIS A 639 -16.07 -3.43 -34.31
CA HIS A 639 -17.45 -3.28 -33.86
C HIS A 639 -17.54 -2.51 -32.53
N ILE A 640 -16.64 -2.75 -31.59
CA ILE A 640 -16.53 -1.97 -30.34
C ILE A 640 -16.21 -0.51 -30.65
N LEU A 641 -15.21 -0.26 -31.50
CA LEU A 641 -14.84 1.10 -31.90
C LEU A 641 -15.97 1.84 -32.61
N HIS A 642 -16.75 1.15 -33.44
CA HIS A 642 -17.92 1.73 -34.11
C HIS A 642 -18.98 2.17 -33.09
N LYS A 643 -19.27 1.33 -32.09
CA LYS A 643 -20.18 1.68 -30.99
C LYS A 643 -19.67 2.87 -30.18
N ILE A 644 -18.38 2.89 -29.84
CA ILE A 644 -17.75 3.99 -29.12
C ILE A 644 -17.82 5.28 -29.95
N THR A 645 -17.56 5.22 -31.25
CA THR A 645 -17.59 6.40 -32.14
C THR A 645 -18.99 6.99 -32.20
N ARG A 646 -20.02 6.16 -32.36
CA ARG A 646 -21.42 6.61 -32.30
C ARG A 646 -21.76 7.25 -30.95
N ASN A 647 -21.30 6.66 -29.85
CA ASN A 647 -21.49 7.24 -28.52
C ASN A 647 -20.79 8.61 -28.40
N ASN A 648 -19.58 8.77 -28.96
CA ASN A 648 -18.88 10.06 -28.97
C ASN A 648 -19.65 11.13 -29.75
N ASP A 649 -20.28 10.77 -30.87
CA ASP A 649 -21.11 11.71 -31.63
C ASP A 649 -22.33 12.19 -30.81
N VAL A 650 -22.94 11.27 -30.06
CA VAL A 650 -24.03 11.59 -29.11
C VAL A 650 -23.52 12.49 -27.98
N VAL A 651 -22.36 12.20 -27.39
CA VAL A 651 -21.73 13.00 -26.33
C VAL A 651 -21.42 14.41 -26.81
N LYS A 652 -20.82 14.58 -27.99
CA LYS A 652 -20.57 15.91 -28.58
C LYS A 652 -21.86 16.70 -28.77
N ARG A 653 -22.94 16.04 -29.17
CA ARG A 653 -24.25 16.69 -29.30
C ARG A 653 -24.82 17.10 -27.93
N ILE A 654 -24.62 16.28 -26.90
CA ILE A 654 -24.98 16.62 -25.51
C ILE A 654 -24.21 17.86 -25.05
N GLU A 655 -22.88 17.91 -25.27
CA GLU A 655 -22.05 19.06 -24.87
C GLU A 655 -22.46 20.36 -25.56
N ILE A 656 -22.83 20.31 -26.85
CA ILE A 656 -23.36 21.46 -27.59
C ILE A 656 -24.67 21.94 -26.95
N LEU A 657 -25.60 21.03 -26.65
CA LEU A 657 -26.89 21.38 -26.03
C LEU A 657 -26.71 21.89 -24.59
N GLU A 658 -25.77 21.32 -23.82
CA GLU A 658 -25.42 21.78 -22.47
C GLU A 658 -24.80 23.18 -22.50
N SER A 659 -23.94 23.47 -23.47
CA SER A 659 -23.36 24.80 -23.68
C SER A 659 -24.45 25.83 -24.07
N GLN A 660 -25.36 25.46 -24.97
CA GLN A 660 -26.50 26.30 -25.34
C GLN A 660 -27.46 26.55 -24.17
N LEU A 661 -27.63 25.55 -23.31
CA LEU A 661 -28.45 25.68 -22.10
C LEU A 661 -27.79 26.65 -21.11
N ALA A 662 -26.47 26.54 -20.91
CA ALA A 662 -25.70 27.44 -20.05
C ALA A 662 -25.74 28.89 -20.57
N GLU A 663 -25.48 29.12 -21.86
CA GLU A 663 -25.55 30.46 -22.46
C GLU A 663 -26.95 31.09 -22.35
N LYS A 664 -28.00 30.29 -22.51
CA LYS A 664 -29.39 30.78 -22.39
C LYS A 664 -29.75 31.08 -20.94
N GLN A 665 -29.25 30.29 -19.98
CA GLN A 665 -29.43 30.57 -18.56
C GLN A 665 -28.71 31.86 -18.16
N GLU A 666 -27.48 32.08 -18.61
CA GLU A 666 -26.74 33.33 -18.37
C GLU A 666 -27.46 34.55 -18.96
N LYS A 667 -28.01 34.45 -20.19
CA LYS A 667 -28.79 35.54 -20.81
C LYS A 667 -30.08 35.88 -20.06
N THR A 668 -30.75 34.91 -19.43
CA THR A 668 -31.91 35.19 -18.56
C THR A 668 -31.55 35.82 -17.22
N PHE A 669 -30.29 35.71 -16.75
CA PHE A 669 -29.83 36.34 -15.52
C PHE A 669 -29.40 37.81 -15.72
N ASP A 670 -28.94 38.20 -16.90
CA ASP A 670 -28.55 39.59 -17.19
C ASP A 670 -29.74 40.57 -17.25
N ASP A 671 -30.94 40.11 -17.61
CA ASP A 671 -32.16 40.95 -17.63
C ASP A 671 -32.81 41.14 -16.26
N THR A 672 -32.38 40.39 -15.24
CA THR A 672 -32.83 40.57 -13.85
C THR A 672 -31.67 40.46 -12.86
N SER A 673 -31.14 41.63 -12.51
CA SER A 673 -30.26 41.95 -11.36
C SER A 673 -28.74 42.02 -11.59
N LYS A 674 -28.23 43.27 -11.53
CA LYS A 674 -26.86 43.57 -11.09
C LYS A 674 -26.66 43.05 -9.66
N ALA A 675 -25.92 41.94 -9.47
CA ALA A 675 -24.94 41.74 -8.39
C ALA A 675 -24.45 40.28 -8.29
N HIS A 676 -23.13 40.13 -8.14
CA HIS A 676 -22.35 38.97 -7.70
C HIS A 676 -22.12 37.77 -8.64
N LYS A 677 -20.89 37.77 -9.21
CA LYS A 677 -20.13 36.62 -9.68
C LYS A 677 -19.84 35.62 -8.56
N SER A 678 -20.22 34.35 -8.75
CA SER A 678 -19.39 33.18 -8.43
C SER A 678 -20.04 31.91 -9.01
N SER A 679 -19.30 31.26 -9.89
CA SER A 679 -19.59 30.03 -10.62
C SER A 679 -19.56 28.77 -9.73
N SER A 680 -20.57 27.90 -9.85
CA SER A 680 -20.46 26.42 -10.03
C SER A 680 -21.77 25.75 -9.58
N LEU A 681 -22.57 25.19 -10.49
CA LEU A 681 -23.64 24.26 -10.15
C LEU A 681 -23.93 23.30 -11.31
N ILE A 682 -23.45 22.05 -11.20
CA ILE A 682 -24.21 20.87 -11.62
C ILE A 682 -23.93 19.79 -10.57
N SER A 683 -24.92 19.47 -9.73
CA SER A 683 -24.91 18.30 -8.84
C SER A 683 -26.07 17.38 -9.24
N ASN A 684 -25.75 16.13 -9.56
CA ASN A 684 -26.73 15.04 -9.73
C ASN A 684 -27.29 14.63 -8.37
N SER A 685 -28.61 14.73 -8.18
CA SER A 685 -29.31 14.02 -7.11
C SER A 685 -30.49 13.22 -7.65
N LYS A 686 -30.38 11.90 -7.57
CA LYS A 686 -31.52 10.97 -7.64
C LYS A 686 -32.26 11.09 -6.31
N ALA A 687 -33.53 11.50 -6.35
CA ALA A 687 -34.40 11.49 -5.19
C ALA A 687 -35.34 10.27 -5.22
N ASP A 688 -35.32 9.61 -4.06
CA ASP A 688 -36.09 8.47 -3.63
C ASP A 688 -37.58 8.80 -3.46
N ARG A 689 -38.44 7.78 -3.56
CA ARG A 689 -39.90 7.89 -3.42
C ARG A 689 -40.29 7.89 -1.94
N GLY A 690 -41.03 8.90 -1.48
CA GLY A 690 -41.64 8.87 -0.15
C GLY A 690 -42.41 10.13 0.27
N THR A 691 -43.70 10.16 -0.04
CA THR A 691 -44.82 10.76 0.72
C THR A 691 -44.69 12.18 1.33
N GLY A 692 -45.33 13.14 0.64
CA GLY A 692 -46.39 14.01 1.17
C GLY A 692 -46.08 14.97 2.32
N LEU A 693 -45.94 16.27 2.00
CA LEU A 693 -46.65 17.39 2.65
C LEU A 693 -46.40 18.68 1.85
N SER A 694 -47.51 19.34 1.51
CA SER A 694 -47.62 20.56 0.72
C SER A 694 -47.20 21.82 1.47
N GLY A 695 -46.43 22.70 0.83
CA GLY A 695 -46.35 24.12 1.22
C GLY A 695 -45.09 24.86 0.74
N GLY A 696 -45.27 25.80 -0.21
CA GLY A 696 -44.32 26.90 -0.46
C GLY A 696 -43.40 26.72 -1.66
N GLY A 697 -43.92 26.95 -2.87
CA GLY A 697 -43.15 26.94 -4.11
C GLY A 697 -42.33 28.21 -4.30
N GLU A 698 -41.01 28.06 -4.34
CA GLU A 698 -40.12 28.85 -5.19
C GLU A 698 -39.42 27.85 -6.13
N SER A 699 -40.20 27.35 -7.09
CA SER A 699 -39.64 26.66 -8.24
C SER A 699 -38.98 27.72 -9.12
N THR A 700 -37.66 27.66 -9.22
CA THR A 700 -36.86 28.24 -10.28
C THR A 700 -37.60 28.03 -11.60
N ARG A 701 -38.26 29.07 -12.14
CA ARG A 701 -38.96 28.99 -13.42
C ARG A 701 -37.91 28.79 -14.52
N LEU A 702 -37.54 27.55 -14.78
CA LEU A 702 -36.89 27.15 -16.02
C LEU A 702 -37.81 27.58 -17.16
N THR A 703 -37.27 28.25 -18.18
CA THR A 703 -38.09 28.60 -19.35
C THR A 703 -38.56 27.32 -20.04
N LYS A 704 -39.74 27.33 -20.70
CA LYS A 704 -40.24 26.18 -21.48
C LYS A 704 -39.23 25.65 -22.50
N GLU A 705 -38.32 26.50 -22.97
CA GLU A 705 -37.22 26.11 -23.85
C GLU A 705 -36.08 25.40 -23.10
N SER A 706 -35.69 25.86 -21.92
CA SER A 706 -34.71 25.16 -21.06
C SER A 706 -35.20 23.77 -20.66
N GLU A 707 -36.49 23.61 -20.36
CA GLU A 707 -37.09 22.29 -20.09
C GLU A 707 -37.07 21.38 -21.33
N LYS A 708 -37.28 21.92 -22.53
CA LYS A 708 -37.15 21.16 -23.78
C LYS A 708 -35.71 20.72 -24.04
N LEU A 709 -34.73 21.61 -23.83
CA LEU A 709 -33.31 21.27 -23.95
C LEU A 709 -32.89 20.19 -22.95
N LEU A 710 -33.35 20.28 -21.69
CA LEU A 710 -33.17 19.22 -20.69
C LEU A 710 -33.82 17.89 -21.11
N GLY A 711 -35.00 17.94 -21.72
CA GLY A 711 -35.68 16.77 -22.28
C GLY A 711 -34.87 16.12 -23.40
N GLU A 712 -34.34 16.91 -24.33
CA GLU A 712 -33.51 16.43 -25.45
C GLU A 712 -32.17 15.86 -24.95
N ILE A 713 -31.52 16.50 -23.96
CA ILE A 713 -30.31 15.99 -23.32
C ILE A 713 -30.57 14.62 -22.67
N ASN A 714 -31.68 14.46 -21.93
CA ASN A 714 -32.03 13.19 -21.29
C ASN A 714 -32.35 12.09 -22.32
N GLN A 715 -32.98 12.46 -23.44
CA GLN A 715 -33.22 11.53 -24.55
C GLN A 715 -31.89 11.07 -25.16
N LEU A 716 -30.98 12.00 -25.48
CA LEU A 716 -29.65 11.66 -26.03
C LEU A 716 -28.82 10.81 -25.05
N ARG A 717 -28.90 11.07 -23.74
CA ARG A 717 -28.25 10.23 -22.72
C ARG A 717 -28.78 8.80 -22.71
N SER A 718 -30.06 8.60 -23.05
CA SER A 718 -30.67 7.26 -23.17
C SER A 718 -30.26 6.53 -24.46
N GLU A 719 -29.80 7.25 -25.48
CA GLU A 719 -29.33 6.69 -26.76
C GLU A 719 -27.88 6.18 -26.70
N ILE A 720 -27.15 6.45 -25.62
CA ILE A 720 -25.79 5.95 -25.40
C ILE A 720 -25.84 4.43 -25.30
N MET A 721 -25.20 3.76 -26.27
CA MET A 721 -25.17 2.31 -26.32
C MET A 721 -24.26 1.75 -25.23
N ASN A 722 -24.72 0.68 -24.58
CA ASN A 722 -23.87 -0.09 -23.68
C ASN A 722 -22.77 -0.81 -24.48
N VAL A 723 -21.52 -0.68 -24.02
CA VAL A 723 -20.36 -1.34 -24.60
C VAL A 723 -19.76 -2.24 -23.53
N SER A 724 -19.77 -3.55 -23.77
CA SER A 724 -19.15 -4.55 -22.90
C SER A 724 -18.17 -5.40 -23.71
N LEU A 725 -17.12 -5.89 -23.04
CA LEU A 725 -16.17 -6.84 -23.60
C LEU A 725 -16.59 -8.26 -23.25
N ASP A 726 -16.38 -9.20 -24.16
CA ASP A 726 -16.56 -10.62 -23.87
C ASP A 726 -15.57 -11.06 -22.78
N PRO A 727 -15.99 -11.82 -21.76
CA PRO A 727 -15.10 -12.34 -20.73
C PRO A 727 -13.82 -12.99 -21.27
N MET A 728 -13.82 -13.62 -22.45
CA MET A 728 -12.59 -14.22 -23.03
C MET A 728 -11.44 -13.21 -23.24
N TYR A 729 -11.75 -11.91 -23.34
CA TYR A 729 -10.77 -10.83 -23.49
C TYR A 729 -10.47 -10.08 -22.19
N ILE A 730 -11.27 -10.30 -21.14
CA ILE A 730 -11.05 -9.68 -19.83
C ILE A 730 -9.94 -10.47 -19.11
N PRO A 731 -8.78 -9.86 -18.83
CA PRO A 731 -7.67 -10.57 -18.20
C PRO A 731 -8.08 -11.29 -16.92
N ASN A 732 -7.60 -12.52 -16.75
CA ASN A 732 -7.84 -13.39 -15.59
C ASN A 732 -9.29 -13.83 -15.35
N SER A 733 -10.24 -13.47 -16.21
CA SER A 733 -11.57 -14.11 -16.16
C SER A 733 -11.42 -15.63 -16.36
N LYS A 734 -12.38 -16.44 -15.89
CA LYS A 734 -12.29 -17.89 -16.08
C LYS A 734 -12.13 -18.29 -17.56
N PRO A 735 -12.94 -17.75 -18.51
CA PRO A 735 -12.75 -18.05 -19.93
C PRO A 735 -11.41 -17.56 -20.48
N HIS A 736 -10.89 -16.43 -20.00
CA HIS A 736 -9.57 -15.92 -20.41
C HIS A 736 -8.44 -16.86 -19.95
N GLN A 737 -8.49 -17.34 -18.69
CA GLN A 737 -7.50 -18.27 -18.15
C GLN A 737 -7.51 -19.62 -18.89
N GLU A 738 -8.67 -20.14 -19.26
CA GLU A 738 -8.77 -21.39 -20.04
C GLU A 738 -8.03 -21.30 -21.39
N ILE A 739 -7.98 -20.11 -21.99
CA ILE A 739 -7.30 -19.86 -23.26
C ILE A 739 -5.79 -19.64 -23.05
N TRP A 740 -5.44 -18.78 -22.08
CA TRP A 740 -4.11 -18.18 -21.98
C TRP A 740 -3.24 -18.74 -20.85
N ALA A 741 -3.82 -19.27 -19.78
CA ALA A 741 -3.06 -19.79 -18.65
C ALA A 741 -2.33 -21.10 -19.03
N PRO A 742 -1.16 -21.37 -18.42
CA PRO A 742 -0.41 -22.60 -18.68
C PRO A 742 -1.26 -23.86 -18.46
N GLY A 743 -1.43 -24.66 -19.50
CA GLY A 743 -2.22 -25.90 -19.44
C GLY A 743 -3.73 -25.70 -19.23
N GLY A 744 -4.26 -24.48 -19.40
CA GLY A 744 -5.67 -24.17 -19.14
C GLY A 744 -6.02 -24.19 -17.66
N ALA A 745 -5.04 -24.06 -16.76
CA ALA A 745 -5.24 -24.07 -15.33
C ALA A 745 -6.00 -22.83 -14.85
N ILE A 746 -7.00 -23.03 -13.98
CA ILE A 746 -7.74 -21.94 -13.35
C ILE A 746 -7.08 -21.60 -12.01
N HIS A 747 -6.42 -20.46 -11.97
CA HIS A 747 -5.85 -19.85 -10.77
C HIS A 747 -6.94 -19.04 -10.05
N LYS A 748 -7.35 -19.52 -8.87
CA LYS A 748 -8.42 -18.87 -8.07
C LYS A 748 -8.02 -17.50 -7.54
N ASP A 749 -6.73 -17.29 -7.32
CA ASP A 749 -6.19 -16.07 -6.73
C ASP A 749 -5.86 -15.00 -7.79
N ALA A 750 -6.00 -15.33 -9.08
CA ALA A 750 -5.76 -14.39 -10.19
C ALA A 750 -6.74 -13.21 -10.14
N PHE A 751 -6.21 -12.00 -10.22
CA PHE A 751 -7.00 -10.79 -10.04
C PHE A 751 -7.72 -10.37 -11.31
N VAL A 752 -9.03 -10.15 -11.22
CA VAL A 752 -9.91 -9.75 -12.34
C VAL A 752 -10.45 -8.36 -12.09
N ALA A 753 -10.36 -7.47 -13.08
CA ALA A 753 -10.97 -6.15 -13.01
C ALA A 753 -12.50 -6.23 -12.84
N SER A 754 -13.06 -5.27 -12.12
CA SER A 754 -14.50 -5.18 -11.89
C SER A 754 -15.05 -3.88 -12.45
N ILE A 755 -15.48 -3.88 -13.71
CA ILE A 755 -16.13 -2.75 -14.36
C ILE A 755 -17.61 -3.12 -14.54
N ASP A 756 -18.48 -2.48 -13.77
CA ASP A 756 -19.93 -2.70 -13.82
C ASP A 756 -20.57 -1.85 -14.92
N GLU A 757 -21.84 -2.12 -15.23
CA GLU A 757 -22.56 -1.43 -16.30
C GLU A 757 -22.68 0.07 -16.07
N GLU A 758 -22.80 0.51 -14.81
CA GLU A 758 -22.86 1.93 -14.47
C GLU A 758 -21.53 2.63 -14.76
N THR A 759 -20.41 2.04 -14.33
CA THR A 759 -19.07 2.57 -14.65
C THR A 759 -18.82 2.53 -16.15
N ALA A 760 -19.21 1.45 -16.85
CA ALA A 760 -19.06 1.36 -18.31
C ALA A 760 -19.79 2.51 -19.02
N LYS A 761 -21.02 2.83 -18.60
CA LYS A 761 -21.76 4.00 -19.13
C LYS A 761 -21.04 5.31 -18.84
N GLN A 762 -20.51 5.49 -17.62
CA GLN A 762 -19.73 6.66 -17.25
C GLN A 762 -18.46 6.81 -18.13
N ILE A 763 -17.75 5.72 -18.41
CA ILE A 763 -16.59 5.71 -19.32
C ILE A 763 -17.02 6.19 -20.73
N MET A 764 -18.17 5.73 -21.21
CA MET A 764 -18.67 6.10 -22.54
C MET A 764 -19.07 7.57 -22.64
N THR A 765 -19.55 8.18 -21.54
CA THR A 765 -19.96 9.59 -21.50
C THR A 765 -18.81 10.60 -21.52
N ILE A 766 -17.59 10.19 -21.16
CA ILE A 766 -16.45 11.12 -21.10
C ILE A 766 -15.86 11.32 -22.50
N ASP A 767 -15.55 12.57 -22.89
CA ASP A 767 -14.83 12.85 -24.15
C ASP A 767 -13.31 12.61 -24.00
N ILE A 768 -12.88 11.43 -24.44
CA ILE A 768 -11.48 10.96 -24.45
C ILE A 768 -11.23 10.05 -25.66
N GLU A 769 -9.95 9.82 -25.98
CA GLU A 769 -9.53 8.90 -27.04
C GLU A 769 -10.16 7.51 -26.90
N ASN A 770 -10.62 6.92 -28.01
CA ASN A 770 -11.29 5.61 -28.02
C ASN A 770 -10.43 4.50 -27.40
N ASN A 771 -9.12 4.54 -27.60
CA ASN A 771 -8.19 3.57 -27.03
C ASN A 771 -8.17 3.64 -25.50
N LEU A 772 -8.33 4.82 -24.90
CA LEU A 772 -8.42 4.98 -23.44
C LEU A 772 -9.72 4.40 -22.88
N LYS A 773 -10.84 4.53 -23.63
CA LYS A 773 -12.11 3.88 -23.27
C LYS A 773 -11.97 2.36 -23.28
N VAL A 774 -11.35 1.80 -24.32
CA VAL A 774 -11.10 0.35 -24.41
C VAL A 774 -10.18 -0.14 -23.30
N LEU A 775 -9.12 0.60 -22.98
CA LEU A 775 -8.21 0.28 -21.89
C LEU A 775 -8.94 0.25 -20.54
N LEU A 776 -9.76 1.27 -20.23
CA LEU A 776 -10.55 1.26 -19.00
C LEU A 776 -11.53 0.08 -18.94
N MET A 777 -12.12 -0.31 -20.07
CA MET A 777 -12.99 -1.51 -20.14
C MET A 777 -12.23 -2.82 -19.91
N LEU A 778 -10.94 -2.89 -20.28
CA LEU A 778 -10.03 -4.00 -19.93
C LEU A 778 -9.58 -3.94 -18.46
N GLY A 779 -9.94 -2.88 -17.73
CA GLY A 779 -9.46 -2.62 -16.38
C GLY A 779 -8.06 -2.00 -16.33
N ILE A 780 -7.59 -1.38 -17.41
CA ILE A 780 -6.28 -0.71 -17.48
C ILE A 780 -6.48 0.80 -17.40
N GLY A 781 -6.00 1.42 -16.32
CA GLY A 781 -5.96 2.88 -16.16
C GLY A 781 -4.59 3.46 -16.53
N MET A 782 -4.57 4.70 -17.06
CA MET A 782 -3.33 5.41 -17.39
C MET A 782 -3.29 6.76 -16.68
N PHE A 783 -2.20 7.06 -15.97
CA PHE A 783 -1.91 8.40 -15.47
C PHE A 783 -1.21 9.20 -16.58
N LEU A 784 -1.97 10.05 -17.25
CA LEU A 784 -1.49 10.92 -18.33
C LEU A 784 -1.36 12.37 -17.85
N GLU A 785 -0.33 13.07 -18.31
CA GLU A 785 -0.21 14.51 -18.09
C GLU A 785 -1.24 15.27 -18.93
N LYS A 786 -1.86 16.30 -18.34
CA LYS A 786 -2.89 17.14 -18.99
C LYS A 786 -4.08 16.35 -19.56
N ALA A 787 -4.45 15.26 -18.89
CA ALA A 787 -5.64 14.50 -19.24
C ALA A 787 -6.94 15.23 -18.86
N ASN A 788 -8.05 14.80 -19.47
CA ASN A 788 -9.39 15.23 -19.09
C ASN A 788 -9.61 15.01 -17.59
N ILE A 789 -10.11 16.03 -16.88
CA ILE A 789 -10.31 16.02 -15.42
C ILE A 789 -11.27 14.88 -15.02
N ALA A 790 -12.37 14.71 -15.75
CA ALA A 790 -13.36 13.66 -15.47
C ALA A 790 -12.77 12.25 -15.65
N TYR A 791 -11.89 12.05 -16.64
CA TYR A 791 -11.16 10.79 -16.80
C TYR A 791 -10.25 10.51 -15.60
N MET A 792 -9.48 11.53 -15.17
CA MET A 792 -8.57 11.38 -14.04
C MET A 792 -9.32 11.10 -12.73
N GLU A 793 -10.45 11.75 -12.49
CA GLU A 793 -11.31 11.50 -11.33
C GLU A 793 -11.90 10.09 -11.35
N LEU A 794 -12.45 9.66 -12.48
CA LEU A 794 -12.97 8.30 -12.64
C LEU A 794 -11.88 7.25 -12.42
N MET A 795 -10.71 7.44 -13.02
CA MET A 795 -9.59 6.51 -12.87
C MET A 795 -9.07 6.49 -11.43
N LYS A 796 -8.95 7.65 -10.76
CA LYS A 796 -8.61 7.73 -9.33
C LYS A 796 -9.63 7.00 -8.45
N LYS A 797 -10.93 7.13 -8.75
CA LYS A 797 -12.00 6.40 -8.06
C LYS A 797 -11.83 4.88 -8.22
N LEU A 798 -11.68 4.41 -9.46
CA LEU A 798 -11.49 2.98 -9.76
C LEU A 798 -10.20 2.42 -9.14
N ALA A 799 -9.14 3.21 -9.07
CA ALA A 799 -7.90 2.85 -8.39
C ALA A 799 -8.09 2.74 -6.87
N THR A 800 -8.82 3.67 -6.24
CA THR A 800 -9.12 3.65 -4.79
C THR A 800 -9.98 2.45 -4.43
N GLU A 801 -10.97 2.14 -5.27
CA GLU A 801 -11.85 0.98 -5.11
C GLU A 801 -11.18 -0.35 -5.48
N GLN A 802 -9.92 -0.35 -5.93
CA GLN A 802 -9.17 -1.52 -6.41
C GLN A 802 -9.93 -2.29 -7.50
N ARG A 803 -10.52 -1.58 -8.46
CA ARG A 803 -11.32 -2.16 -9.56
C ARG A 803 -10.56 -2.31 -10.86
N LEU A 804 -9.37 -1.71 -10.95
CA LEU A 804 -8.49 -1.78 -12.12
C LEU A 804 -7.53 -2.96 -12.01
N PHE A 805 -7.37 -3.71 -13.09
CA PHE A 805 -6.38 -4.77 -13.26
C PHE A 805 -4.95 -4.20 -13.25
N ILE A 806 -4.71 -3.15 -14.05
CA ILE A 806 -3.41 -2.50 -14.18
C ILE A 806 -3.56 -0.98 -14.15
N ILE A 807 -2.60 -0.30 -13.54
CA ILE A 807 -2.40 1.14 -13.64
C ILE A 807 -1.04 1.36 -14.30
N ILE A 808 -0.98 2.19 -15.34
CA ILE A 808 0.26 2.58 -16.02
C ILE A 808 0.53 4.05 -15.67
N ALA A 809 1.73 4.36 -15.19
CA ALA A 809 2.07 5.71 -14.76
C ALA A 809 3.57 6.02 -14.93
N SER A 810 3.93 7.30 -14.89
CA SER A 810 5.33 7.72 -14.81
C SER A 810 5.91 7.47 -13.43
N SER A 811 7.24 7.60 -13.30
CA SER A 811 7.93 7.44 -12.02
C SER A 811 7.45 8.43 -10.94
N ASP A 812 6.90 9.58 -11.33
CA ASP A 812 6.33 10.60 -10.44
C ASP A 812 5.05 10.17 -9.75
N TYR A 813 4.48 9.04 -10.15
CA TYR A 813 3.29 8.48 -9.51
C TYR A 813 3.47 8.22 -8.00
N ILE A 814 4.71 8.01 -7.56
CA ILE A 814 5.04 7.85 -6.13
C ILE A 814 4.70 9.08 -5.30
N TYR A 815 4.69 10.26 -5.93
CA TYR A 815 4.34 11.49 -5.28
C TYR A 815 2.84 11.49 -5.09
N GLY A 816 2.40 11.71 -3.85
CA GLY A 816 1.01 11.98 -3.63
C GLY A 816 0.08 10.89 -4.11
N THR A 817 0.33 9.60 -3.90
CA THR A 817 -0.72 8.59 -4.13
C THR A 817 -0.64 7.49 -3.08
N ASN A 818 -1.77 7.08 -2.52
CA ASN A 818 -1.81 6.09 -1.44
C ASN A 818 -2.47 4.77 -1.89
N TYR A 819 -2.41 4.45 -3.18
CA TYR A 819 -2.94 3.21 -3.71
C TYR A 819 -2.08 2.03 -3.29
N ASN A 820 -2.72 0.91 -3.02
CA ASN A 820 -2.06 -0.31 -2.59
C ASN A 820 -1.96 -1.27 -3.77
N PHE A 821 -0.73 -1.61 -4.15
CA PHE A 821 -0.47 -2.54 -5.24
C PHE A 821 -0.04 -3.90 -4.74
N THR A 822 -0.45 -4.94 -5.47
CA THR A 822 0.04 -6.30 -5.23
C THR A 822 1.31 -6.58 -6.03
N HIS A 823 1.35 -6.10 -7.27
CA HIS A 823 2.52 -6.26 -8.13
C HIS A 823 2.93 -4.93 -8.72
N GLY A 824 4.22 -4.80 -9.00
CA GLY A 824 4.78 -3.64 -9.70
C GLY A 824 5.75 -4.06 -10.79
N PHE A 825 5.70 -3.36 -11.92
CA PHE A 825 6.69 -3.45 -12.98
C PHE A 825 7.45 -2.13 -13.08
N ILE A 826 8.77 -2.23 -13.21
CA ILE A 826 9.66 -1.09 -13.46
C ILE A 826 10.18 -1.23 -14.89
N GLY A 827 9.74 -0.32 -15.75
CA GLY A 827 10.08 -0.25 -17.16
C GLY A 827 11.58 -0.06 -17.40
N LYS A 828 12.05 -0.54 -18.56
CA LYS A 828 13.47 -0.45 -18.96
C LYS A 828 13.89 0.96 -19.40
N ASP A 829 12.91 1.83 -19.62
CA ASP A 829 13.06 3.23 -20.01
C ASP A 829 13.30 4.16 -18.83
N LEU A 830 13.18 3.66 -17.59
CA LEU A 830 13.42 4.38 -16.34
C LEU A 830 14.90 4.40 -15.92
N VAL A 831 15.82 4.59 -16.87
CA VAL A 831 17.27 4.46 -16.64
C VAL A 831 17.81 5.51 -15.65
N ASN A 832 17.17 6.68 -15.57
CA ASN A 832 17.60 7.81 -14.73
C ASN A 832 16.95 7.81 -13.32
N MET A 833 16.26 6.74 -12.92
CA MET A 833 15.68 6.68 -11.57
C MET A 833 16.77 6.61 -10.50
N THR A 834 16.68 7.51 -9.51
CA THR A 834 17.54 7.45 -8.32
C THR A 834 17.21 6.23 -7.46
N GLN A 835 18.16 5.78 -6.64
CA GLN A 835 17.95 4.69 -5.68
C GLN A 835 16.77 4.96 -4.74
N ASN A 836 16.66 6.18 -4.23
CA ASN A 836 15.55 6.61 -3.36
C ASN A 836 14.21 6.55 -4.08
N LYS A 837 14.14 7.03 -5.33
CA LYS A 837 12.92 6.94 -6.15
C LYS A 837 12.48 5.49 -6.36
N ILE A 838 13.43 4.58 -6.62
CA ILE A 838 13.16 3.12 -6.71
C ILE A 838 12.60 2.61 -5.38
N MET A 839 13.22 2.96 -4.25
CA MET A 839 12.75 2.54 -2.93
C MET A 839 11.33 3.00 -2.62
N GLN A 840 11.01 4.25 -2.96
CA GLN A 840 9.67 4.82 -2.79
C GLN A 840 8.65 4.11 -3.69
N CYS A 841 9.00 3.80 -4.95
CA CYS A 841 8.17 3.00 -5.85
C CYS A 841 7.85 1.63 -5.25
N LEU A 842 8.89 0.91 -4.81
CA LEU A 842 8.75 -0.40 -4.21
C LEU A 842 7.90 -0.36 -2.93
N GLY A 843 8.00 0.72 -2.16
CA GLY A 843 7.19 0.97 -0.97
C GLY A 843 5.68 1.13 -1.24
N ARG A 844 5.24 1.30 -2.50
CA ARG A 844 3.82 1.32 -2.88
C ARG A 844 3.27 -0.10 -3.11
N ILE A 845 4.14 -1.09 -3.23
CA ILE A 845 3.80 -2.50 -3.41
C ILE A 845 3.72 -3.18 -2.04
N GLY A 846 2.76 -4.08 -1.85
CA GLY A 846 2.69 -4.85 -0.61
C GLY A 846 2.23 -4.01 0.58
N ARG A 847 1.13 -3.28 0.46
CA ARG A 847 0.47 -2.59 1.60
C ARG A 847 -0.79 -3.32 2.12
N ASN A 848 -1.35 -4.21 1.32
CA ASN A 848 -2.55 -4.99 1.66
C ASN A 848 -2.24 -6.21 2.56
N ARG A 849 -3.18 -7.15 2.63
CA ARG A 849 -3.17 -8.35 3.48
C ARG A 849 -1.85 -9.13 3.37
N ILE A 850 -1.31 -9.56 4.50
CA ILE A 850 -0.01 -10.22 4.59
C ILE A 850 0.04 -11.55 3.81
N GLN A 851 -1.10 -12.23 3.69
CA GLN A 851 -1.18 -13.55 3.05
C GLN A 851 -1.16 -13.53 1.51
N GLN A 852 -1.28 -12.35 0.89
CA GLN A 852 -1.28 -12.20 -0.58
C GLN A 852 0.12 -12.42 -1.15
N GLU A 853 0.21 -12.76 -2.44
CA GLU A 853 1.50 -12.89 -3.11
C GLU A 853 1.90 -11.57 -3.75
N TYR A 854 3.07 -11.03 -3.39
CA TYR A 854 3.58 -9.77 -3.94
C TYR A 854 4.75 -10.00 -4.89
N THR A 855 4.98 -9.10 -5.84
CA THR A 855 6.20 -9.09 -6.66
C THR A 855 6.57 -7.68 -7.12
N ALA A 856 7.87 -7.39 -7.17
CA ALA A 856 8.43 -6.22 -7.85
C ALA A 856 9.29 -6.71 -9.02
N ARG A 857 8.94 -6.35 -10.25
CA ARG A 857 9.51 -6.94 -11.47
C ARG A 857 10.25 -5.88 -12.26
N PHE A 858 11.55 -6.05 -12.44
CA PHE A 858 12.40 -5.12 -13.17
C PHE A 858 12.60 -5.59 -14.61
N ARG A 859 12.58 -4.63 -15.55
CA ARG A 859 12.89 -4.89 -16.96
C ARG A 859 14.36 -4.64 -17.33
N ASP A 860 15.12 -4.08 -16.40
CA ASP A 860 16.57 -3.91 -16.48
C ASP A 860 17.22 -4.34 -15.16
N ASP A 861 18.17 -5.27 -15.24
CA ASP A 861 18.85 -5.84 -14.08
C ASP A 861 19.86 -4.84 -13.47
N ASN A 862 20.31 -3.85 -14.23
CA ASN A 862 21.21 -2.81 -13.72
C ASN A 862 20.54 -1.99 -12.62
N MET A 863 19.24 -1.70 -12.75
CA MET A 863 18.47 -1.00 -11.72
C MET A 863 18.43 -1.78 -10.40
N ILE A 864 18.42 -3.11 -10.47
CA ILE A 864 18.49 -3.97 -9.28
C ILE A 864 19.87 -3.87 -8.62
N ARG A 865 20.96 -3.80 -9.42
CA ARG A 865 22.31 -3.61 -8.88
C ARG A 865 22.44 -2.27 -8.16
N VAL A 866 21.94 -1.19 -8.77
CA VAL A 866 21.92 0.15 -8.17
C VAL A 866 21.18 0.15 -6.82
N LEU A 867 20.09 -0.62 -6.68
CA LEU A 867 19.35 -0.74 -5.43
C LEU A 867 20.19 -1.32 -4.27
N PHE A 868 21.20 -2.14 -4.56
CA PHE A 868 22.00 -2.87 -3.58
C PHE A 868 23.43 -2.37 -3.45
N GLN A 869 23.75 -1.25 -4.10
CA GLN A 869 25.06 -0.62 -4.03
C GLN A 869 25.01 0.58 -3.07
N ASN A 870 26.12 0.79 -2.36
CA ASN A 870 26.30 2.00 -1.60
C ASN A 870 26.65 3.13 -2.57
N THR A 871 25.70 4.02 -2.85
CA THR A 871 25.98 5.27 -3.56
C THR A 871 26.75 6.20 -2.63
N HIS A 872 27.90 6.71 -3.08
CA HIS A 872 28.62 7.76 -2.35
C HIS A 872 27.71 8.98 -2.11
N PRO A 873 27.87 9.72 -0.99
CA PRO A 873 27.06 10.90 -0.66
C PRO A 873 27.05 11.95 -1.77
N GLU A 874 28.17 12.13 -2.48
CA GLU A 874 28.28 13.08 -3.61
C GLU A 874 27.37 12.71 -4.80
N ASN A 875 26.88 11.47 -4.86
CA ASN A 875 25.95 10.99 -5.88
C ASN A 875 24.50 10.94 -5.38
N ASN A 876 24.23 11.27 -4.10
CA ASN A 876 22.89 11.33 -3.54
C ASN A 876 22.28 12.71 -3.81
N ARG A 877 21.64 12.85 -4.98
CA ARG A 877 21.02 14.12 -5.41
C ARG A 877 20.00 14.67 -4.42
N GLU A 878 19.22 13.81 -3.77
CA GLU A 878 18.24 14.25 -2.77
C GLU A 878 18.93 14.90 -1.57
N ALA A 879 20.04 14.33 -1.09
CA ALA A 879 20.84 14.93 -0.01
C ALA A 879 21.45 16.26 -0.44
N VAL A 880 22.07 16.32 -1.62
CA VAL A 880 22.67 17.55 -2.17
C VAL A 880 21.65 18.68 -2.25
N ASN A 881 20.47 18.41 -2.83
CA ASN A 881 19.41 19.40 -2.94
C ASN A 881 18.82 19.75 -1.57
N MET A 882 18.68 18.80 -0.65
CA MET A 882 18.23 19.08 0.71
C MET A 882 19.21 20.05 1.40
N CYS A 883 20.52 19.81 1.32
CA CYS A 883 21.55 20.71 1.84
C CYS A 883 21.53 22.09 1.21
N ALA A 884 21.26 22.19 -0.09
CA ALA A 884 21.20 23.46 -0.80
C ALA A 884 19.94 24.27 -0.49
N LEU A 885 18.80 23.60 -0.29
CA LEU A 885 17.51 24.27 -0.09
C LEU A 885 17.21 24.53 1.38
N PHE A 886 17.63 23.65 2.29
CA PHE A 886 17.36 23.75 3.72
C PHE A 886 18.50 24.52 4.40
N SER A 887 18.70 25.75 3.94
CA SER A 887 19.64 26.72 4.48
C SER A 887 18.92 28.05 4.69
N THR A 888 19.28 28.79 5.73
CA THR A 888 18.71 30.09 6.05
C THR A 888 19.57 31.20 5.45
N ASP A 889 18.95 32.10 4.70
CA ASP A 889 19.62 33.26 4.10
C ASP A 889 20.16 34.20 5.19
N ALA A 890 21.30 34.86 4.92
CA ALA A 890 21.95 35.74 5.89
C ALA A 890 21.04 36.88 6.40
N GLU A 891 20.09 37.34 5.57
CA GLU A 891 19.12 38.38 5.93
C GLU A 891 18.04 37.87 6.90
N ASP A 892 17.69 36.59 6.86
CA ASP A 892 16.66 35.95 7.71
C ASP A 892 17.26 35.40 9.02
N ARG A 893 18.59 35.45 9.20
CA ARG A 893 19.30 35.05 10.44
C ARG A 893 19.30 36.11 11.54
N ALA A 894 18.96 37.35 11.19
CA ALA A 894 18.86 38.50 12.11
C ALA A 894 17.45 38.62 12.69
#